data_AF-A0AA88QLC0-F1
#
_entry.id   AF-A0AA88QLC0-F1
#
_cell.length_a   1.000
_cell.length_b   1.000
_cell.length_c   1.000
_cell.angle_alpha   90.00
_cell.angle_beta   90.00
_cell.angle_gamma   90.00
#
_symmetry.space_group_name_H-M   'P 1'
#
loop_
_entity.id
_entity.type
_entity.pdbx_description
1 polymer ?
#
loop_
_entity_poly.entity_id
_entity_poly.type
_entity_poly.pdbx_seq_one_letter_code
_entity_poly.pdbx_strand_id
1 'polypeptide(L)'
;MAYSSISLAIVSLLFFITHGQSQTLTKQRPSNKSLSAIFIFGDSTVDPGNNNYIATIFKSNFQPYGRDFVNHTPTGRFTNGRLATDFIASYAGVKDYVPPYLDPSLSMEELMTGVSFASAGSGFDPLTPSMTGVISLPQQLEFFREWKTRVELAVGKKRTEGLIKKAAFVISAGTNDFIITYFGTIPLTRQSYSVSSYHQFLMQNIQQFVQDLFDDGAQKIAMVGLPPIGCLPSVVTSNSIDAFNQRECIERLSSIARDYNRILRSKLESMQTSGVKIAYADIYRPLHDMIQGHINLGFDMVNTGCCATGLIETSILCNAQSPVCFDASKYVFWDAVHPTERAYYIIFKYLRSTIDFVFAITGGQLREEEAEAADSAVAAATASIVAASELRISTFSKSGPFVLLLLFHVFVFISKAKSQALAKQKASNNSISAVFVFGDSTADPGNNNYISTSFKSNFRPYGRDFTNHVPTGRFSNGMLGNDFVARYVGVKDYVPPYLDPTLSIEELMTGVSFASAGSGFDPLTPSISNVISLSKQLDYFKDYQARLTAAIGKKRTKKLIRNALFLVSAGTNDFVINYFTIPIRRRSYTLPSYMDFLLKQSQQFMQGLWEQGARKIGVVGLPPMGCLPIVITLYSDNAFLHRGCVEFFSSVAATYNSMVKNELNSMQARSAKYGSRIAYMDVFETLTEMTMGHKFDFDEVSRGCCGTGLMEALFLCNPNTFVCPDANKYVFWDSIHPTEKAYYILFKILQPVVDSIIKD
;
A
#
# COMPACT_ATOMS: atom_id res chain seq x y z
N MET A 1 -21.98 -20.62 67.54
CA MET A 1 -23.41 -20.33 67.34
C MET A 1 -23.52 -18.87 66.91
N ALA A 2 -23.98 -18.46 65.72
CA ALA A 2 -24.52 -19.17 64.57
C ALA A 2 -24.15 -18.38 63.30
N TYR A 3 -23.27 -18.96 62.47
CA TYR A 3 -23.16 -18.70 61.04
C TYR A 3 -23.45 -20.05 60.37
N SER A 4 -24.68 -20.27 59.95
CA SER A 4 -25.09 -21.42 59.10
C SER A 4 -26.58 -21.30 58.89
N SER A 5 -27.02 -20.88 57.69
CA SER A 5 -28.34 -21.16 57.09
C SER A 5 -28.57 -20.45 55.73
N ILE A 6 -27.53 -20.10 54.98
CA ILE A 6 -27.68 -19.69 53.56
C ILE A 6 -26.49 -20.27 52.75
N SER A 7 -26.38 -21.59 52.72
CA SER A 7 -25.45 -22.31 51.82
C SER A 7 -25.97 -23.69 51.40
N LEU A 8 -27.27 -23.95 51.54
CA LEU A 8 -27.86 -25.25 51.19
C LEU A 8 -28.92 -25.23 50.08
N ALA A 9 -29.19 -24.09 49.45
CA ALA A 9 -30.09 -23.99 48.29
C ALA A 9 -29.38 -23.79 46.95
N ILE A 10 -28.07 -23.52 46.95
CA ILE A 10 -27.28 -23.30 45.72
C ILE A 10 -26.43 -24.54 45.34
N VAL A 11 -26.19 -25.46 46.28
CA VAL A 11 -25.41 -26.68 46.01
C VAL A 11 -26.24 -27.81 45.39
N SER A 12 -27.58 -27.77 45.48
CA SER A 12 -28.46 -28.79 44.88
C SER A 12 -28.85 -28.51 43.42
N LEU A 13 -28.61 -27.31 42.89
CA LEU A 13 -28.77 -27.03 41.45
C LEU A 13 -27.47 -27.24 40.65
N LEU A 14 -26.33 -27.34 41.35
CA LEU A 14 -25.01 -27.62 40.74
C LEU A 14 -24.65 -29.12 40.73
N PHE A 15 -25.48 -30.00 41.29
CA PHE A 15 -25.30 -31.46 41.26
C PHE A 15 -26.13 -32.19 40.19
N PHE A 16 -26.99 -31.50 39.43
CA PHE A 16 -27.71 -32.08 38.29
C PHE A 16 -27.14 -31.70 36.90
N ILE A 17 -26.01 -30.99 36.85
CA ILE A 17 -25.35 -30.62 35.57
C ILE A 17 -24.09 -31.48 35.28
N THR A 18 -23.66 -32.34 36.21
CA THR A 18 -22.41 -33.12 36.05
C THR A 18 -22.58 -34.63 35.83
N HIS A 19 -23.77 -35.12 35.43
CA HIS A 19 -23.95 -36.51 34.97
C HIS A 19 -24.92 -36.63 33.79
N GLY A 20 -24.77 -35.76 32.79
CA GLY A 20 -25.24 -36.06 31.44
C GLY A 20 -24.20 -36.92 30.74
N GLN A 21 -24.36 -38.24 30.75
CA GLN A 21 -23.65 -39.10 29.79
C GLN A 21 -23.92 -38.55 28.40
N SER A 22 -22.90 -37.95 27.78
CA SER A 22 -22.93 -37.63 26.35
C SER A 22 -22.90 -38.96 25.61
N GLN A 23 -24.07 -39.56 25.44
CA GLN A 23 -24.27 -40.47 24.33
C GLN A 23 -24.05 -39.62 23.09
N THR A 24 -22.93 -39.84 22.43
CA THR A 24 -22.68 -39.41 21.06
C THR A 24 -23.76 -40.02 20.18
N LEU A 25 -24.90 -39.33 20.10
CA LEU A 25 -25.83 -39.46 19.00
C LEU A 25 -25.07 -38.98 17.77
N THR A 26 -24.40 -39.92 17.10
CA THR A 26 -23.96 -39.79 15.72
C THR A 26 -25.20 -39.49 14.89
N LYS A 27 -25.53 -38.21 14.78
CA LYS A 27 -26.56 -37.72 13.86
C LYS A 27 -26.02 -38.00 12.46
N GLN A 28 -26.34 -39.18 11.92
CA GLN A 28 -26.03 -39.55 10.55
C GLN A 28 -26.59 -38.45 9.65
N ARG A 29 -25.68 -37.66 9.05
CA ARG A 29 -26.01 -36.70 8.00
C ARG A 29 -26.73 -37.47 6.89
N PRO A 30 -27.98 -37.13 6.53
CA PRO A 30 -28.61 -37.71 5.37
C PRO A 30 -27.77 -37.34 4.14
N SER A 31 -27.18 -38.36 3.53
CA SER A 31 -26.35 -38.28 2.34
C SER A 31 -27.23 -38.01 1.13
N ASN A 32 -27.39 -36.76 0.74
CA ASN A 32 -27.75 -36.42 -0.64
C ASN A 32 -26.51 -35.86 -1.35
N LYS A 33 -25.52 -36.73 -1.59
CA LYS A 33 -24.17 -36.36 -2.06
C LYS A 33 -24.10 -36.26 -3.59
N SER A 34 -24.24 -35.04 -4.12
CA SER A 34 -23.84 -34.73 -5.51
C SER A 34 -22.37 -34.27 -5.61
N LEU A 35 -21.89 -33.49 -4.64
CA LEU A 35 -20.57 -32.86 -4.65
C LEU A 35 -19.60 -33.54 -3.68
N SER A 36 -18.38 -33.87 -4.14
CA SER A 36 -17.36 -34.53 -3.32
C SER A 36 -16.18 -33.64 -2.94
N ALA A 37 -15.92 -32.58 -3.71
CA ALA A 37 -14.80 -31.67 -3.51
C ALA A 37 -15.09 -30.30 -4.13
N ILE A 38 -14.38 -29.28 -3.65
CA ILE A 38 -14.36 -27.93 -4.22
C ILE A 38 -12.92 -27.47 -4.45
N PHE A 39 -12.60 -27.08 -5.68
CA PHE A 39 -11.30 -26.52 -6.05
C PHE A 39 -11.45 -25.05 -6.40
N ILE A 40 -10.53 -24.22 -5.91
CA ILE A 40 -10.65 -22.77 -6.03
C ILE A 40 -9.38 -22.21 -6.66
N PHE A 41 -9.55 -21.30 -7.61
CA PHE A 41 -8.47 -20.59 -8.30
C PHE A 41 -8.77 -19.10 -8.26
N GLY A 42 -7.73 -18.27 -8.22
CA GLY A 42 -7.93 -16.83 -8.30
C GLY A 42 -7.01 -15.98 -7.46
N ASP A 43 -7.57 -14.90 -6.93
CA ASP A 43 -6.87 -13.86 -6.18
C ASP A 43 -7.22 -13.84 -4.68
N SER A 44 -7.00 -12.70 -4.02
CA SER A 44 -7.16 -12.50 -2.58
C SER A 44 -8.61 -12.68 -2.10
N THR A 45 -9.59 -12.54 -2.99
CA THR A 45 -11.01 -12.74 -2.66
C THR A 45 -11.35 -14.20 -2.36
N VAL A 46 -10.46 -15.13 -2.74
CA VAL A 46 -10.64 -16.57 -2.61
C VAL A 46 -9.38 -17.31 -2.12
N ASP A 47 -8.38 -16.55 -1.64
CA ASP A 47 -7.14 -17.07 -1.05
C ASP A 47 -7.29 -17.27 0.47
N PRO A 48 -7.24 -18.53 0.97
CA PRO A 48 -7.32 -18.81 2.38
C PRO A 48 -5.97 -18.72 3.12
N GLY A 49 -4.85 -18.55 2.40
CA GLY A 49 -3.51 -18.43 2.95
C GLY A 49 -2.36 -19.03 2.13
N ASN A 50 -2.49 -19.27 0.82
CA ASN A 50 -1.37 -19.77 0.01
C ASN A 50 -0.20 -18.76 0.02
N ASN A 51 -0.52 -17.48 0.05
CA ASN A 51 0.50 -16.43 0.11
C ASN A 51 1.37 -16.48 1.38
N ASN A 52 0.97 -17.22 2.42
CA ASN A 52 1.77 -17.41 3.62
C ASN A 52 3.09 -18.17 3.33
N TYR A 53 3.10 -19.00 2.29
CA TYR A 53 4.18 -19.93 1.96
C TYR A 53 5.11 -19.41 0.86
N ILE A 54 4.96 -18.15 0.44
CA ILE A 54 5.82 -17.51 -0.57
C ILE A 54 6.35 -16.17 -0.07
N ALA A 55 7.44 -15.69 -0.67
CA ALA A 55 8.03 -14.39 -0.37
C ALA A 55 7.24 -13.27 -1.08
N THR A 56 6.19 -12.77 -0.43
CA THR A 56 5.38 -11.65 -0.91
C THR A 56 4.89 -10.79 0.26
N ILE A 57 4.58 -9.52 -0.05
CA ILE A 57 3.92 -8.59 0.87
C ILE A 57 2.40 -8.76 0.87
N PHE A 58 1.82 -9.42 -0.14
CA PHE A 58 0.38 -9.69 -0.25
C PHE A 58 -0.03 -10.81 0.71
N LYS A 59 0.06 -10.54 2.02
CA LYS A 59 -0.28 -11.45 3.12
C LYS A 59 -1.29 -10.84 4.07
N SER A 60 -2.00 -11.69 4.77
CA SER A 60 -2.99 -11.34 5.81
C SER A 60 -2.98 -12.39 6.95
N ASN A 61 -1.82 -13.01 7.19
CA ASN A 61 -1.59 -13.97 8.28
C ASN A 61 -1.18 -13.30 9.60
N PHE A 62 -1.60 -12.06 9.80
CA PHE A 62 -1.36 -11.26 10.98
C PHE A 62 -2.63 -10.48 11.35
N GLN A 63 -2.73 -10.08 12.61
CA GLN A 63 -3.82 -9.22 13.06
C GLN A 63 -3.85 -7.91 12.26
N PRO A 64 -5.04 -7.34 11.98
CA PRO A 64 -6.33 -7.70 12.57
C PRO A 64 -7.14 -8.73 11.76
N TYR A 65 -6.60 -9.28 10.67
CA TYR A 65 -7.30 -10.28 9.88
C TYR A 65 -7.68 -11.51 10.71
N GLY A 66 -8.80 -12.16 10.38
CA GLY A 66 -9.29 -13.32 11.13
C GLY A 66 -9.75 -13.03 12.57
N ARG A 67 -9.88 -11.75 12.96
CA ARG A 67 -10.39 -11.33 14.27
C ARG A 67 -11.73 -11.97 14.64
N ASP A 68 -12.59 -12.24 13.69
CA ASP A 68 -13.95 -12.69 13.95
C ASP A 68 -14.05 -14.23 13.89
N PHE A 69 -12.92 -14.94 13.62
CA PHE A 69 -12.85 -16.37 13.89
C PHE A 69 -12.99 -16.65 15.38
N VAL A 70 -13.53 -17.83 15.72
CA VAL A 70 -13.69 -18.31 17.10
C VAL A 70 -12.37 -18.30 17.88
N ASN A 71 -11.25 -18.59 17.21
CA ASN A 71 -9.91 -18.58 17.81
C ASN A 71 -9.14 -17.27 17.55
N HIS A 72 -9.78 -16.26 16.93
CA HIS A 72 -9.19 -14.98 16.57
C HIS A 72 -7.87 -15.07 15.79
N THR A 73 -7.65 -16.19 15.07
CA THR A 73 -6.36 -16.49 14.44
C THR A 73 -6.37 -16.09 12.96
N PRO A 74 -5.44 -15.23 12.53
CA PRO A 74 -5.31 -14.86 11.12
C PRO A 74 -4.81 -16.05 10.30
N THR A 75 -5.59 -16.49 9.30
CA THR A 75 -5.19 -17.63 8.43
C THR A 75 -4.48 -17.20 7.15
N GLY A 76 -4.52 -15.92 6.79
CA GLY A 76 -4.18 -15.44 5.43
C GLY A 76 -5.40 -15.15 4.54
N ARG A 77 -6.61 -15.14 5.11
CA ARG A 77 -7.82 -14.63 4.46
C ARG A 77 -7.85 -13.11 4.56
N PHE A 78 -8.11 -12.44 3.43
CA PHE A 78 -8.21 -10.99 3.36
C PHE A 78 -9.57 -10.48 3.85
N THR A 79 -9.94 -10.82 5.08
CA THR A 79 -11.16 -10.37 5.75
C THR A 79 -11.06 -10.58 7.27
N ASN A 80 -12.06 -10.14 8.02
CA ASN A 80 -12.16 -10.37 9.46
C ASN A 80 -12.49 -11.83 9.83
N GLY A 81 -13.01 -12.64 8.91
CA GLY A 81 -13.38 -14.04 9.17
C GLY A 81 -13.39 -14.90 7.90
N ARG A 82 -14.56 -15.46 7.55
CA ARG A 82 -14.76 -16.35 6.39
C ARG A 82 -14.84 -15.61 5.05
N LEU A 83 -14.37 -16.28 4.00
CA LEU A 83 -14.59 -15.88 2.61
C LEU A 83 -15.94 -16.41 2.11
N ALA A 84 -16.44 -15.86 1.01
CA ALA A 84 -17.63 -16.40 0.33
C ALA A 84 -17.46 -17.89 -0.02
N THR A 85 -16.26 -18.31 -0.39
CA THR A 85 -15.95 -19.71 -0.72
C THR A 85 -16.03 -20.67 0.47
N ASP A 86 -15.79 -20.20 1.69
CA ASP A 86 -15.99 -21.00 2.91
C ASP A 86 -17.48 -21.23 3.16
N PHE A 87 -18.31 -20.19 3.00
CA PHE A 87 -19.77 -20.33 3.08
C PHE A 87 -20.31 -21.27 2.00
N ILE A 88 -19.80 -21.17 0.76
CA ILE A 88 -20.16 -22.06 -0.34
C ILE A 88 -19.83 -23.52 -0.02
N ALA A 89 -18.62 -23.80 0.46
CA ALA A 89 -18.19 -25.15 0.79
C ALA A 89 -19.01 -25.77 1.93
N SER A 90 -19.33 -24.96 2.95
CA SER A 90 -20.13 -25.37 4.11
C SER A 90 -21.59 -25.62 3.72
N TYR A 91 -22.19 -24.72 2.92
CA TYR A 91 -23.53 -24.89 2.35
C TYR A 91 -23.63 -26.16 1.48
N ALA A 92 -22.61 -26.46 0.68
CA ALA A 92 -22.53 -27.68 -0.11
C ALA A 92 -22.30 -28.95 0.74
N GLY A 93 -22.06 -28.81 2.04
CA GLY A 93 -21.81 -29.91 2.97
C GLY A 93 -20.45 -30.60 2.77
N VAL A 94 -19.48 -29.91 2.17
CA VAL A 94 -18.14 -30.45 1.89
C VAL A 94 -17.22 -30.24 3.09
N LYS A 95 -17.07 -28.98 3.54
CA LYS A 95 -16.23 -28.57 4.68
C LYS A 95 -16.56 -27.14 5.10
N ASP A 96 -16.20 -26.77 6.33
CA ASP A 96 -16.52 -25.43 6.86
C ASP A 96 -15.55 -24.34 6.39
N TYR A 97 -14.29 -24.71 6.20
CA TYR A 97 -13.22 -23.83 5.72
C TYR A 97 -12.44 -24.52 4.61
N VAL A 98 -12.18 -23.82 3.51
CA VAL A 98 -11.32 -24.35 2.43
C VAL A 98 -9.85 -24.03 2.75
N PRO A 99 -8.96 -25.03 2.81
CA PRO A 99 -7.55 -24.77 3.13
C PRO A 99 -6.72 -24.35 1.91
N PRO A 100 -5.58 -23.67 2.12
CA PRO A 100 -4.62 -23.38 1.06
C PRO A 100 -3.82 -24.63 0.67
N TYR A 101 -3.67 -24.91 -0.63
CA TYR A 101 -2.93 -26.07 -1.13
C TYR A 101 -1.49 -26.15 -0.61
N LEU A 102 -0.83 -25.00 -0.43
CA LEU A 102 0.57 -24.94 0.00
C LEU A 102 0.79 -25.24 1.49
N ASP A 103 -0.27 -25.47 2.27
CA ASP A 103 -0.12 -25.88 3.66
C ASP A 103 0.47 -27.30 3.76
N PRO A 104 1.70 -27.47 4.28
CA PRO A 104 2.35 -28.77 4.37
C PRO A 104 1.70 -29.70 5.40
N SER A 105 0.82 -29.17 6.27
CA SER A 105 0.13 -29.95 7.29
C SER A 105 -1.13 -30.66 6.78
N LEU A 106 -1.54 -30.42 5.53
CA LEU A 106 -2.77 -30.99 4.99
C LEU A 106 -2.76 -32.51 4.94
N SER A 107 -3.81 -33.07 5.53
CA SER A 107 -4.11 -34.50 5.43
C SER A 107 -4.63 -34.87 4.05
N MET A 108 -4.53 -36.16 3.69
CA MET A 108 -5.12 -36.65 2.43
C MET A 108 -6.65 -36.50 2.40
N GLU A 109 -7.32 -36.54 3.55
CA GLU A 109 -8.77 -36.29 3.65
C GLU A 109 -9.13 -34.86 3.26
N GLU A 110 -8.33 -33.88 3.71
CA GLU A 110 -8.52 -32.48 3.33
C GLU A 110 -8.26 -32.26 1.84
N LEU A 111 -7.21 -32.88 1.29
CA LEU A 111 -6.93 -32.83 -0.15
C LEU A 111 -8.06 -33.44 -0.99
N MET A 112 -8.64 -34.57 -0.55
CA MET A 112 -9.73 -35.23 -1.26
C MET A 112 -11.05 -34.45 -1.21
N THR A 113 -11.24 -33.60 -0.21
CA THR A 113 -12.44 -32.74 -0.12
C THR A 113 -12.22 -31.37 -0.78
N GLY A 114 -11.04 -31.12 -1.32
CA GLY A 114 -10.71 -29.95 -2.14
C GLY A 114 -9.99 -28.83 -1.40
N VAL A 115 -9.28 -28.00 -2.15
CA VAL A 115 -8.37 -26.95 -1.66
C VAL A 115 -8.48 -25.70 -2.52
N SER A 116 -7.93 -24.58 -2.03
CA SER A 116 -7.70 -23.39 -2.85
C SER A 116 -6.26 -23.35 -3.34
N PHE A 117 -6.09 -23.06 -4.64
CA PHE A 117 -4.84 -22.73 -5.30
C PHE A 117 -4.67 -21.22 -5.49
N ALA A 118 -5.67 -20.42 -5.09
CA ALA A 118 -5.68 -18.97 -5.26
C ALA A 118 -4.51 -18.28 -4.55
N SER A 119 -4.11 -17.13 -5.06
CA SER A 119 -2.98 -16.35 -4.54
C SER A 119 -3.30 -14.86 -4.59
N ALA A 120 -3.29 -14.21 -3.43
CA ALA A 120 -3.55 -12.79 -3.33
C ALA A 120 -2.63 -11.96 -4.23
N GLY A 121 -3.19 -10.97 -4.94
CA GLY A 121 -2.47 -10.14 -5.91
C GLY A 121 -2.34 -10.74 -7.32
N SER A 122 -2.94 -11.92 -7.58
CA SER A 122 -2.94 -12.55 -8.90
C SER A 122 -4.02 -11.99 -9.84
N GLY A 123 -3.93 -12.31 -11.13
CA GLY A 123 -4.81 -11.84 -12.19
C GLY A 123 -4.66 -12.66 -13.48
N PHE A 124 -5.51 -12.38 -14.47
CA PHE A 124 -5.45 -13.05 -15.78
C PHE A 124 -4.40 -12.45 -16.71
N ASP A 125 -3.97 -11.21 -16.47
CA ASP A 125 -2.81 -10.63 -17.14
C ASP A 125 -1.52 -11.14 -16.49
N PRO A 126 -0.61 -11.82 -17.22
CA PRO A 126 0.67 -12.28 -16.67
C PRO A 126 1.53 -11.16 -16.08
N LEU A 127 1.33 -9.90 -16.49
CA LEU A 127 2.00 -8.75 -15.89
C LEU A 127 1.57 -8.53 -14.44
N THR A 128 0.31 -8.82 -14.08
CA THR A 128 -0.23 -8.64 -12.73
C THR A 128 0.53 -9.46 -11.68
N PRO A 129 0.54 -10.81 -11.72
CA PRO A 129 1.31 -11.62 -10.76
C PRO A 129 2.82 -11.39 -10.88
N SER A 130 3.28 -10.94 -12.05
CA SER A 130 4.67 -10.53 -12.25
C SER A 130 5.04 -9.29 -11.43
N MET A 131 4.20 -8.27 -11.42
CA MET A 131 4.40 -7.04 -10.67
C MET A 131 4.21 -7.24 -9.16
N THR A 132 3.24 -8.08 -8.78
CA THR A 132 2.93 -8.34 -7.36
C THR A 132 3.84 -9.41 -6.73
N GLY A 133 4.55 -10.19 -7.55
CA GLY A 133 5.48 -11.23 -7.08
C GLY A 133 4.75 -12.42 -6.45
N VAL A 134 3.63 -12.86 -7.04
CA VAL A 134 2.75 -13.90 -6.49
C VAL A 134 2.47 -15.02 -7.50
N ILE A 135 1.70 -16.02 -7.11
CA ILE A 135 1.44 -17.21 -7.95
C ILE A 135 0.45 -16.83 -9.06
N SER A 136 0.92 -16.90 -10.30
CA SER A 136 0.10 -16.66 -11.50
C SER A 136 -0.94 -17.77 -11.72
N LEU A 137 -2.06 -17.46 -12.38
CA LEU A 137 -3.10 -18.46 -12.71
C LEU A 137 -2.52 -19.72 -13.40
N PRO A 138 -1.60 -19.63 -14.38
CA PRO A 138 -0.91 -20.81 -14.92
C PRO A 138 -0.20 -21.67 -13.87
N GLN A 139 0.50 -21.05 -12.90
CA GLN A 139 1.14 -21.78 -11.80
C GLN A 139 0.11 -22.40 -10.84
N GLN A 140 -1.04 -21.75 -10.62
CA GLN A 140 -2.13 -22.35 -9.82
C GLN A 140 -2.66 -23.62 -10.50
N LEU A 141 -2.73 -23.65 -11.82
CA LEU A 141 -3.10 -24.84 -12.59
C LEU A 141 -2.01 -25.93 -12.51
N GLU A 142 -0.74 -25.57 -12.51
CA GLU A 142 0.36 -26.52 -12.25
C GLU A 142 0.22 -27.17 -10.87
N PHE A 143 -0.13 -26.40 -9.83
CA PHE A 143 -0.43 -26.95 -8.51
C PHE A 143 -1.65 -27.88 -8.50
N PHE A 144 -2.65 -27.63 -9.33
CA PHE A 144 -3.76 -28.57 -9.49
C PHE A 144 -3.31 -29.90 -10.15
N ARG A 145 -2.42 -29.85 -11.13
CA ARG A 145 -1.82 -31.04 -11.77
C ARG A 145 -0.92 -31.81 -10.80
N GLU A 146 -0.18 -31.10 -9.95
CA GLU A 146 0.58 -31.69 -8.85
C GLU A 146 -0.35 -32.37 -7.83
N TRP A 147 -1.41 -31.69 -7.40
CA TRP A 147 -2.45 -32.25 -6.54
C TRP A 147 -3.03 -33.54 -7.14
N LYS A 148 -3.36 -33.54 -8.44
CA LYS A 148 -3.88 -34.71 -9.15
C LYS A 148 -2.91 -35.87 -9.05
N THR A 149 -1.62 -35.63 -9.32
CA THR A 149 -0.57 -36.65 -9.18
C THR A 149 -0.49 -37.21 -7.76
N ARG A 150 -0.51 -36.34 -6.73
CA ARG A 150 -0.46 -36.74 -5.31
C ARG A 150 -1.65 -37.62 -4.92
N VAL A 151 -2.86 -37.26 -5.35
CA VAL A 151 -4.08 -38.02 -5.04
C VAL A 151 -4.15 -39.31 -5.84
N GLU A 152 -3.71 -39.33 -7.11
CA GLU A 152 -3.61 -40.55 -7.91
C GLU A 152 -2.69 -41.60 -7.27
N LEU A 153 -1.55 -41.17 -6.72
CA LEU A 153 -0.64 -42.05 -5.97
C LEU A 153 -1.28 -42.62 -4.70
N ALA A 154 -2.13 -41.84 -4.01
CA ALA A 154 -2.73 -42.24 -2.75
C ALA A 154 -3.97 -43.14 -2.92
N VAL A 155 -4.82 -42.87 -3.91
CA VAL A 155 -6.14 -43.53 -4.03
C VAL A 155 -6.43 -44.13 -5.41
N GLY A 156 -5.48 -44.02 -6.34
CA GLY A 156 -5.56 -44.56 -7.70
C GLY A 156 -6.23 -43.61 -8.70
N LYS A 157 -5.82 -43.72 -9.97
CA LYS A 157 -6.27 -42.90 -11.10
C LYS A 157 -7.79 -42.83 -11.24
N LYS A 158 -8.46 -43.98 -11.31
CA LYS A 158 -9.93 -44.05 -11.51
C LYS A 158 -10.72 -43.33 -10.41
N ARG A 159 -10.26 -43.40 -9.16
CA ARG A 159 -10.92 -42.73 -8.03
C ARG A 159 -10.68 -41.22 -8.08
N THR A 160 -9.48 -40.80 -8.48
CA THR A 160 -9.13 -39.38 -8.67
C THR A 160 -9.94 -38.75 -9.80
N GLU A 161 -10.04 -39.40 -10.95
CA GLU A 161 -10.91 -38.97 -12.06
C GLU A 161 -12.38 -38.86 -11.62
N GLY A 162 -12.86 -39.83 -10.85
CA GLY A 162 -14.21 -39.79 -10.27
C GLY A 162 -14.43 -38.64 -9.29
N LEU A 163 -13.39 -38.23 -8.56
CA LEU A 163 -13.41 -37.10 -7.63
C LEU A 163 -13.44 -35.77 -8.39
N ILE A 164 -12.58 -35.60 -9.39
CA ILE A 164 -12.54 -34.41 -10.26
C ILE A 164 -13.88 -34.23 -10.98
N LYS A 165 -14.43 -35.31 -11.55
CA LYS A 165 -15.74 -35.29 -12.24
C LYS A 165 -16.89 -34.82 -11.35
N LYS A 166 -16.81 -35.14 -10.06
CA LYS A 166 -17.83 -34.77 -9.05
C LYS A 166 -17.54 -33.43 -8.39
N ALA A 167 -16.33 -32.89 -8.53
CA ALA A 167 -15.91 -31.64 -7.93
C ALA A 167 -16.52 -30.41 -8.62
N ALA A 168 -16.52 -29.30 -7.90
CA ALA A 168 -16.83 -27.97 -8.43
C ALA A 168 -15.57 -27.10 -8.42
N PHE A 169 -15.46 -26.25 -9.41
CA PHE A 169 -14.33 -25.35 -9.63
C PHE A 169 -14.84 -23.92 -9.55
N VAL A 170 -14.27 -23.11 -8.65
CA VAL A 170 -14.63 -21.69 -8.50
C VAL A 170 -13.42 -20.84 -8.88
N ILE A 171 -13.60 -19.93 -9.84
CA ILE A 171 -12.53 -19.05 -10.34
C ILE A 171 -12.91 -17.60 -10.08
N SER A 172 -12.10 -16.88 -9.30
CA SER A 172 -12.31 -15.45 -8.99
C SER A 172 -11.01 -14.66 -9.12
N ALA A 173 -10.84 -13.98 -10.25
CA ALA A 173 -9.68 -13.12 -10.51
C ALA A 173 -10.04 -12.00 -11.49
N GLY A 174 -9.13 -11.06 -11.64
CA GLY A 174 -9.20 -9.99 -12.65
C GLY A 174 -9.38 -8.60 -12.07
N THR A 175 -9.79 -8.46 -10.80
CA THR A 175 -9.85 -7.14 -10.15
C THR A 175 -8.48 -6.48 -10.15
N ASN A 176 -7.44 -7.25 -9.81
CA ASN A 176 -6.05 -6.78 -9.79
C ASN A 176 -5.53 -6.35 -11.16
N ASP A 177 -5.97 -6.96 -12.26
CA ASP A 177 -5.60 -6.54 -13.62
C ASP A 177 -6.03 -5.09 -13.89
N PHE A 178 -7.19 -4.69 -13.37
CA PHE A 178 -7.65 -3.31 -13.48
C PHE A 178 -7.05 -2.39 -12.42
N ILE A 179 -7.04 -2.79 -11.14
CA ILE A 179 -6.68 -1.86 -10.05
C ILE A 179 -5.17 -1.76 -9.77
N ILE A 180 -4.37 -2.72 -10.24
CA ILE A 180 -2.90 -2.71 -10.06
C ILE A 180 -2.20 -2.26 -11.35
N THR A 181 -2.47 -2.92 -12.48
CA THR A 181 -1.65 -2.73 -13.70
C THR A 181 -2.27 -1.81 -14.75
N TYR A 182 -3.60 -1.67 -14.80
CA TYR A 182 -4.28 -0.78 -15.75
C TYR A 182 -4.58 0.63 -15.20
N PHE A 183 -5.19 0.73 -14.02
CA PHE A 183 -5.58 1.98 -13.35
C PHE A 183 -4.85 2.23 -12.03
N GLY A 184 -3.94 1.33 -11.64
CA GLY A 184 -3.15 1.52 -10.43
C GLY A 184 -2.17 2.68 -10.53
N THR A 185 -1.46 2.95 -9.44
CA THR A 185 -0.43 3.99 -9.35
C THR A 185 0.65 3.87 -10.44
N ILE A 186 0.83 2.66 -10.97
CA ILE A 186 1.84 2.29 -11.95
C ILE A 186 1.14 1.62 -13.15
N PRO A 187 0.53 2.40 -14.06
CA PRO A 187 -0.42 1.89 -15.05
C PRO A 187 0.29 1.39 -16.33
N LEU A 188 1.22 0.44 -16.19
CA LEU A 188 2.02 -0.07 -17.33
C LEU A 188 1.16 -0.63 -18.46
N THR A 189 0.07 -1.33 -18.14
CA THR A 189 -0.81 -1.92 -19.14
C THR A 189 -1.51 -0.86 -19.98
N ARG A 190 -1.87 0.28 -19.37
CA ARG A 190 -2.55 1.39 -20.05
C ARG A 190 -1.66 2.09 -21.09
N GLN A 191 -0.34 1.95 -20.99
CA GLN A 191 0.59 2.44 -22.01
C GLN A 191 0.50 1.62 -23.31
N SER A 192 0.08 0.36 -23.23
CA SER A 192 0.08 -0.59 -24.34
C SER A 192 -1.33 -0.93 -24.86
N TYR A 193 -2.37 -0.77 -24.04
CA TYR A 193 -3.72 -1.21 -24.37
C TYR A 193 -4.78 -0.13 -24.14
N SER A 194 -5.69 0.00 -25.11
CA SER A 194 -7.02 0.59 -24.86
C SER A 194 -7.86 -0.33 -23.97
N VAL A 195 -8.90 0.19 -23.32
CA VAL A 195 -9.80 -0.63 -22.48
C VAL A 195 -10.42 -1.76 -23.29
N SER A 196 -10.86 -1.48 -24.52
CA SER A 196 -11.49 -2.49 -25.38
C SER A 196 -10.51 -3.59 -25.80
N SER A 197 -9.29 -3.25 -26.19
CA SER A 197 -8.29 -4.25 -26.56
C SER A 197 -7.81 -5.04 -25.33
N TYR A 198 -7.79 -4.42 -24.15
CA TYR A 198 -7.47 -5.12 -22.91
C TYR A 198 -8.55 -6.12 -22.51
N HIS A 199 -9.84 -5.78 -22.65
CA HIS A 199 -10.93 -6.75 -22.47
C HIS A 199 -10.73 -7.98 -23.36
N GLN A 200 -10.40 -7.79 -24.64
CA GLN A 200 -10.18 -8.91 -25.56
C GLN A 200 -9.00 -9.79 -25.12
N PHE A 201 -7.89 -9.17 -24.71
CA PHE A 201 -6.72 -9.87 -24.18
C PHE A 201 -7.06 -10.72 -22.95
N LEU A 202 -7.74 -10.14 -21.95
CA LEU A 202 -8.14 -10.90 -20.75
C LEU A 202 -9.08 -12.05 -21.10
N MET A 203 -10.03 -11.85 -22.03
CA MET A 203 -10.94 -12.93 -22.46
C MET A 203 -10.23 -14.09 -23.16
N GLN A 204 -9.13 -13.83 -23.87
CA GLN A 204 -8.29 -14.88 -24.46
C GLN A 204 -7.63 -15.71 -23.35
N ASN A 205 -7.05 -15.06 -22.34
CA ASN A 205 -6.40 -15.74 -21.22
C ASN A 205 -7.41 -16.55 -20.39
N ILE A 206 -8.62 -16.00 -20.16
CA ILE A 206 -9.70 -16.70 -19.45
C ILE A 206 -10.16 -17.92 -20.25
N GLN A 207 -10.37 -17.77 -21.56
CA GLN A 207 -10.75 -18.89 -22.42
C GLN A 207 -9.70 -20.01 -22.34
N GLN A 208 -8.42 -19.67 -22.44
CA GLN A 208 -7.34 -20.65 -22.35
C GLN A 208 -7.35 -21.35 -20.99
N PHE A 209 -7.44 -20.59 -19.89
CA PHE A 209 -7.44 -21.16 -18.54
C PHE A 209 -8.61 -22.13 -18.30
N VAL A 210 -9.81 -21.76 -18.75
CA VAL A 210 -11.00 -22.64 -18.65
C VAL A 210 -10.85 -23.88 -19.54
N GLN A 211 -10.26 -23.74 -20.73
CA GLN A 211 -9.97 -24.89 -21.60
C GLN A 211 -8.99 -25.85 -20.93
N ASP A 212 -7.91 -25.34 -20.32
CA ASP A 212 -6.92 -26.19 -19.67
C ASP A 212 -7.54 -26.96 -18.48
N LEU A 213 -8.47 -26.34 -17.73
CA LEU A 213 -9.23 -27.02 -16.68
C LEU A 213 -10.12 -28.15 -17.24
N PHE A 214 -10.72 -27.97 -18.41
CA PHE A 214 -11.47 -29.04 -19.08
C PHE A 214 -10.57 -30.19 -19.49
N ASP A 215 -9.39 -29.88 -20.06
CA ASP A 215 -8.40 -30.88 -20.44
C ASP A 215 -7.91 -31.67 -19.23
N ASP A 216 -7.88 -31.03 -18.05
CA ASP A 216 -7.56 -31.68 -16.77
C ASP A 216 -8.74 -32.43 -16.11
N GLY A 217 -9.94 -32.34 -16.69
CA GLY A 217 -11.13 -33.14 -16.35
C GLY A 217 -12.24 -32.40 -15.59
N ALA A 218 -12.12 -31.09 -15.39
CA ALA A 218 -13.17 -30.29 -14.74
C ALA A 218 -14.48 -30.35 -15.55
N GLN A 219 -15.63 -30.40 -14.86
CA GLN A 219 -16.95 -30.40 -15.53
C GLN A 219 -17.93 -29.38 -14.97
N LYS A 220 -17.67 -28.85 -13.76
CA LYS A 220 -18.58 -27.93 -13.07
C LYS A 220 -17.77 -26.69 -12.68
N ILE A 221 -17.91 -25.62 -13.46
CA ILE A 221 -17.12 -24.39 -13.32
C ILE A 221 -18.05 -23.22 -13.00
N ALA A 222 -17.74 -22.48 -11.93
CA ALA A 222 -18.30 -21.18 -11.63
C ALA A 222 -17.21 -20.11 -11.82
N MET A 223 -17.42 -19.20 -12.76
CA MET A 223 -16.52 -18.10 -13.06
C MET A 223 -17.11 -16.79 -12.53
N VAL A 224 -16.38 -16.14 -11.63
CA VAL A 224 -16.83 -14.94 -10.93
C VAL A 224 -16.51 -13.69 -11.77
N GLY A 225 -17.47 -12.76 -11.85
CA GLY A 225 -17.27 -11.46 -12.49
C GLY A 225 -16.49 -10.47 -11.62
N LEU A 226 -16.23 -9.28 -12.16
CA LEU A 226 -15.65 -8.17 -11.40
C LEU A 226 -16.68 -7.48 -10.50
N PRO A 227 -16.27 -6.97 -9.33
CA PRO A 227 -17.11 -6.11 -8.50
C PRO A 227 -17.29 -4.71 -9.14
N PRO A 228 -18.10 -3.81 -8.57
CA PRO A 228 -18.09 -2.40 -8.95
C PRO A 228 -16.76 -1.75 -8.56
N ILE A 229 -15.72 -1.94 -9.39
CA ILE A 229 -14.33 -1.55 -9.07
C ILE A 229 -14.19 -0.05 -8.74
N GLY A 230 -15.02 0.81 -9.34
CA GLY A 230 -15.02 2.25 -9.06
C GLY A 230 -15.53 2.61 -7.66
N CYS A 231 -16.12 1.67 -6.93
CA CYS A 231 -16.58 1.85 -5.56
C CYS A 231 -15.61 1.28 -4.51
N LEU A 232 -14.54 0.60 -4.90
CA LEU A 232 -13.57 0.08 -3.94
C LEU A 232 -12.90 1.27 -3.22
N PRO A 233 -12.79 1.27 -1.88
CA PRO A 233 -12.26 2.42 -1.16
C PRO A 233 -10.89 2.90 -1.68
N SER A 234 -9.99 1.97 -1.96
CA SER A 234 -8.66 2.21 -2.56
C SER A 234 -8.71 2.87 -3.94
N VAL A 235 -9.65 2.45 -4.80
CA VAL A 235 -9.85 3.00 -6.14
C VAL A 235 -10.41 4.41 -6.06
N VAL A 236 -11.41 4.64 -5.20
CA VAL A 236 -11.99 5.97 -4.92
C VAL A 236 -10.90 6.92 -4.43
N THR A 237 -10.09 6.48 -3.46
CA THR A 237 -8.99 7.29 -2.90
C THR A 237 -7.95 7.66 -3.95
N SER A 238 -7.59 6.72 -4.83
CA SER A 238 -6.49 6.92 -5.79
C SER A 238 -6.90 7.66 -7.06
N ASN A 239 -8.21 7.71 -7.38
CA ASN A 239 -8.70 8.21 -8.66
C ASN A 239 -9.74 9.34 -8.55
N SER A 240 -10.16 9.73 -7.35
CA SER A 240 -11.06 10.88 -7.16
C SER A 240 -10.29 12.20 -7.03
N ILE A 241 -10.89 13.28 -7.54
CA ILE A 241 -10.39 14.66 -7.37
C ILE A 241 -10.60 15.13 -5.92
N ASP A 242 -11.68 14.68 -5.29
CA ASP A 242 -11.97 14.89 -3.86
C ASP A 242 -12.03 13.54 -3.15
N ALA A 243 -10.85 12.95 -2.95
CA ALA A 243 -10.71 11.64 -2.33
C ALA A 243 -11.16 11.56 -0.86
N PHE A 244 -11.43 12.71 -0.22
CA PHE A 244 -11.55 12.80 1.24
C PHE A 244 -12.90 13.34 1.73
N ASN A 245 -13.58 14.23 0.98
CA ASN A 245 -14.87 14.78 1.41
C ASN A 245 -16.07 14.16 0.68
N GLN A 246 -15.93 13.80 -0.60
CA GLN A 246 -17.01 13.23 -1.43
C GLN A 246 -16.59 11.88 -2.03
N ARG A 247 -16.67 10.83 -1.22
CA ARG A 247 -16.26 9.46 -1.58
C ARG A 247 -17.36 8.70 -2.33
N GLU A 248 -17.71 9.20 -3.50
CA GLU A 248 -18.66 8.56 -4.41
C GLU A 248 -17.98 7.50 -5.29
N CYS A 249 -18.76 6.54 -5.78
CA CYS A 249 -18.30 5.57 -6.76
C CYS A 249 -17.88 6.26 -8.07
N ILE A 250 -16.71 5.91 -8.59
CA ILE A 250 -16.22 6.41 -9.87
C ILE A 250 -16.90 5.65 -11.00
N GLU A 251 -18.00 6.20 -11.51
CA GLU A 251 -18.89 5.52 -12.46
C GLU A 251 -18.17 5.08 -13.74
N ARG A 252 -17.22 5.87 -14.24
CA ARG A 252 -16.38 5.50 -15.39
C ARG A 252 -15.61 4.19 -15.19
N LEU A 253 -15.15 3.90 -13.97
CA LEU A 253 -14.42 2.65 -13.69
C LEU A 253 -15.40 1.50 -13.45
N SER A 254 -16.49 1.78 -12.74
CA SER A 254 -17.58 0.82 -12.53
C SER A 254 -18.25 0.38 -13.84
N SER A 255 -18.31 1.24 -14.87
CA SER A 255 -18.84 0.88 -16.19
C SER A 255 -17.93 -0.11 -16.94
N ILE A 256 -16.61 0.02 -16.78
CA ILE A 256 -15.64 -0.90 -17.38
C ILE A 256 -15.82 -2.31 -16.81
N ALA A 257 -16.01 -2.43 -15.49
CA ALA A 257 -16.31 -3.72 -14.87
C ALA A 257 -17.62 -4.33 -15.38
N ARG A 258 -18.67 -3.52 -15.61
CA ARG A 258 -19.94 -4.02 -16.20
C ARG A 258 -19.75 -4.50 -17.63
N ASP A 259 -18.97 -3.78 -18.44
CA ASP A 259 -18.64 -4.22 -19.80
C ASP A 259 -17.84 -5.52 -19.81
N TYR A 260 -16.81 -5.63 -18.97
CA TYR A 260 -16.07 -6.87 -18.77
C TYR A 260 -17.01 -8.02 -18.39
N ASN A 261 -17.89 -7.81 -17.42
CA ASN A 261 -18.83 -8.83 -16.94
C ASN A 261 -19.82 -9.29 -18.03
N ARG A 262 -20.32 -8.36 -18.85
CA ARG A 262 -21.17 -8.67 -20.00
C ARG A 262 -20.44 -9.52 -21.04
N ILE A 263 -19.20 -9.15 -21.37
CA ILE A 263 -18.37 -9.89 -22.33
C ILE A 263 -18.03 -11.28 -21.77
N LEU A 264 -17.65 -11.37 -20.49
CA LEU A 264 -17.35 -12.62 -19.81
C LEU A 264 -18.54 -13.57 -19.85
N ARG A 265 -19.75 -13.10 -19.52
CA ARG A 265 -20.96 -13.93 -19.58
C ARG A 265 -21.17 -14.53 -20.98
N SER A 266 -21.12 -13.69 -22.02
CA SER A 266 -21.25 -14.16 -23.41
C SER A 266 -20.16 -15.16 -23.79
N LYS A 267 -18.93 -14.94 -23.30
CA LYS A 267 -17.81 -15.85 -23.55
C LYS A 267 -18.04 -17.20 -22.90
N LEU A 268 -18.47 -17.25 -21.64
CA LEU A 268 -18.77 -18.48 -20.92
C LEU A 268 -19.94 -19.26 -21.55
N GLU A 269 -20.97 -18.55 -22.02
CA GLU A 269 -22.08 -19.15 -22.78
C GLU A 269 -21.57 -19.81 -24.08
N SER A 270 -20.64 -19.17 -24.79
CA SER A 270 -20.04 -19.75 -26.00
C SER A 270 -19.15 -20.97 -25.75
N MET A 271 -18.70 -21.16 -24.51
CA MET A 271 -17.86 -22.30 -24.11
C MET A 271 -18.69 -23.48 -23.57
N GLN A 272 -20.00 -23.34 -23.43
CA GLN A 272 -20.85 -24.44 -22.98
C GLN A 272 -20.91 -25.56 -24.02
N THR A 273 -20.63 -26.78 -23.57
CA THR A 273 -20.72 -28.00 -24.39
C THR A 273 -21.47 -29.09 -23.64
N SER A 274 -21.88 -30.14 -24.36
CA SER A 274 -22.64 -31.25 -23.76
C SER A 274 -21.80 -31.95 -22.68
N GLY A 275 -22.30 -31.95 -21.44
CA GLY A 275 -21.66 -32.64 -20.31
C GLY A 275 -20.77 -31.76 -19.42
N VAL A 276 -20.58 -30.47 -19.76
CA VAL A 276 -19.99 -29.48 -18.84
C VAL A 276 -21.06 -28.50 -18.37
N LYS A 277 -20.85 -27.93 -17.19
CA LYS A 277 -21.67 -26.89 -16.57
C LYS A 277 -20.79 -25.71 -16.22
N ILE A 278 -20.83 -24.67 -17.04
CA ILE A 278 -20.21 -23.38 -16.77
C ILE A 278 -21.28 -22.38 -16.32
N ALA A 279 -21.04 -21.65 -15.23
CA ALA A 279 -21.91 -20.57 -14.81
C ALA A 279 -21.13 -19.29 -14.52
N TYR A 280 -21.75 -18.17 -14.87
CA TYR A 280 -21.33 -16.85 -14.43
C TYR A 280 -21.85 -16.58 -13.01
N ALA A 281 -20.94 -16.23 -12.10
CA ALA A 281 -21.26 -15.82 -10.74
C ALA A 281 -21.15 -14.29 -10.61
N ASP A 282 -22.30 -13.64 -10.39
CA ASP A 282 -22.40 -12.18 -10.29
C ASP A 282 -22.09 -11.70 -8.87
N ILE A 283 -20.95 -11.03 -8.70
CA ILE A 283 -20.61 -10.31 -7.47
C ILE A 283 -20.78 -8.79 -7.60
N TYR A 284 -21.03 -8.29 -8.81
CA TYR A 284 -21.19 -6.86 -9.05
C TYR A 284 -22.46 -6.35 -8.37
N ARG A 285 -23.58 -7.01 -8.66
CA ARG A 285 -24.88 -6.63 -8.13
C ARG A 285 -24.95 -6.66 -6.60
N PRO A 286 -24.58 -7.76 -5.88
CA PRO A 286 -24.66 -7.77 -4.43
C PRO A 286 -23.80 -6.67 -3.78
N LEU A 287 -22.59 -6.42 -4.28
CA LEU A 287 -21.76 -5.33 -3.75
C LEU A 287 -22.36 -3.96 -4.04
N HIS A 288 -22.88 -3.74 -5.25
CA HIS A 288 -23.55 -2.49 -5.60
C HIS A 288 -24.79 -2.24 -4.73
N ASP A 289 -25.62 -3.26 -4.51
CA ASP A 289 -26.82 -3.18 -3.67
C ASP A 289 -26.46 -2.93 -2.20
N MET A 290 -25.37 -3.52 -1.69
CA MET A 290 -24.83 -3.23 -0.36
C MET A 290 -24.35 -1.78 -0.22
N ILE A 291 -23.83 -1.18 -1.28
CA ILE A 291 -23.34 0.21 -1.27
C ILE A 291 -24.50 1.21 -1.41
N GLN A 292 -25.48 0.95 -2.28
CA GLN A 292 -26.60 1.87 -2.56
C GLN A 292 -27.75 1.73 -1.55
N GLY A 293 -28.07 0.50 -1.11
CA GLY A 293 -29.18 0.16 -0.21
C GLY A 293 -28.74 -0.17 1.22
N HIS A 294 -27.60 0.36 1.64
CA HIS A 294 -26.81 -0.07 2.80
C HIS A 294 -27.59 -0.17 4.11
N ILE A 295 -28.47 0.80 4.41
CA ILE A 295 -29.29 0.81 5.63
C ILE A 295 -30.20 -0.42 5.73
N ASN A 296 -30.81 -0.83 4.61
CA ASN A 296 -31.74 -1.97 4.58
C ASN A 296 -31.03 -3.31 4.77
N LEU A 297 -29.72 -3.36 4.52
CA LEU A 297 -28.89 -4.56 4.67
C LEU A 297 -28.07 -4.55 5.97
N GLY A 298 -28.22 -3.48 6.78
CA GLY A 298 -27.61 -3.34 8.10
C GLY A 298 -26.20 -2.73 8.10
N PHE A 299 -25.79 -2.07 7.00
CA PHE A 299 -24.49 -1.40 6.87
C PHE A 299 -24.58 0.10 7.10
N ASP A 300 -23.66 0.61 7.91
CA ASP A 300 -23.51 2.04 8.19
C ASP A 300 -22.38 2.65 7.34
N MET A 301 -21.33 1.87 7.06
CA MET A 301 -20.11 2.34 6.38
C MET A 301 -19.85 1.53 5.10
N VAL A 302 -19.87 2.21 3.94
CA VAL A 302 -19.84 1.55 2.62
C VAL A 302 -18.74 2.02 1.67
N ASN A 303 -18.06 3.12 1.98
CA ASN A 303 -17.06 3.75 1.12
C ASN A 303 -15.66 3.85 1.77
N THR A 304 -15.50 3.23 2.95
CA THR A 304 -14.24 3.09 3.70
C THR A 304 -14.17 1.70 4.33
N GLY A 305 -12.96 1.15 4.43
CA GLY A 305 -12.67 -0.06 5.18
C GLY A 305 -12.81 0.13 6.71
N CYS A 306 -13.05 -0.97 7.42
CA CYS A 306 -13.02 -1.03 8.88
C CYS A 306 -11.61 -0.87 9.46
N CYS A 307 -10.58 -1.25 8.71
CA CYS A 307 -9.19 -1.24 9.16
C CYS A 307 -8.44 0.05 8.80
N ALA A 308 -7.62 0.54 9.74
CA ALA A 308 -6.82 1.76 9.63
C ALA A 308 -7.69 2.98 9.29
N THR A 309 -7.31 3.80 8.29
CA THR A 309 -8.18 4.87 7.78
C THR A 309 -9.28 4.34 6.87
N GLY A 310 -9.14 3.09 6.39
CA GLY A 310 -10.08 2.45 5.46
C GLY A 310 -10.02 3.01 4.04
N LEU A 311 -9.04 3.86 3.72
CA LEU A 311 -8.99 4.58 2.45
C LEU A 311 -8.16 3.84 1.41
N ILE A 312 -7.09 3.16 1.83
CA ILE A 312 -6.13 2.52 0.93
C ILE A 312 -5.46 1.29 1.55
N GLU A 313 -5.57 1.16 2.87
CA GLU A 313 -4.90 0.14 3.64
C GLU A 313 -5.47 -1.22 3.30
N THR A 314 -4.61 -2.09 2.79
CA THR A 314 -4.87 -3.49 2.52
C THR A 314 -3.58 -4.26 2.80
N SER A 315 -3.70 -5.57 3.06
CA SER A 315 -2.57 -6.42 3.41
C SER A 315 -1.74 -5.82 4.56
N ILE A 316 -0.42 -5.69 4.41
CA ILE A 316 0.51 -5.17 5.43
C ILE A 316 0.17 -3.75 5.93
N LEU A 317 -0.59 -2.98 5.16
CA LEU A 317 -1.05 -1.64 5.58
C LEU A 317 -2.17 -1.70 6.63
N CYS A 318 -2.89 -2.83 6.70
CA CYS A 318 -3.87 -3.14 7.72
C CYS A 318 -3.24 -4.17 8.67
N ASN A 319 -2.63 -3.71 9.76
CA ASN A 319 -1.80 -4.52 10.65
C ASN A 319 -2.17 -4.34 12.13
N ALA A 320 -1.45 -5.02 13.01
CA ALA A 320 -1.75 -5.07 14.44
C ALA A 320 -1.70 -3.71 15.15
N GLN A 321 -1.08 -2.69 14.56
CA GLN A 321 -1.04 -1.32 15.10
C GLN A 321 -2.08 -0.42 14.45
N SER A 322 -2.75 -0.86 13.39
CA SER A 322 -3.83 -0.12 12.77
C SER A 322 -5.02 -0.01 13.73
N PRO A 323 -5.63 1.17 13.89
CA PRO A 323 -6.95 1.24 14.52
C PRO A 323 -7.93 0.40 13.70
N VAL A 324 -8.90 -0.24 14.37
CA VAL A 324 -9.91 -1.05 13.69
C VAL A 324 -11.27 -0.67 14.24
N CYS A 325 -12.28 -0.65 13.37
CA CYS A 325 -13.65 -0.37 13.76
C CYS A 325 -14.15 -1.35 14.85
N PHE A 326 -15.06 -0.87 15.69
CA PHE A 326 -15.62 -1.62 16.81
C PHE A 326 -16.52 -2.77 16.34
N ASP A 327 -17.39 -2.51 15.36
CA ASP A 327 -18.31 -3.51 14.80
C ASP A 327 -18.11 -3.63 13.28
N ALA A 328 -17.41 -4.69 12.84
CA ALA A 328 -17.18 -4.95 11.42
C ALA A 328 -18.45 -5.37 10.66
N SER A 329 -19.51 -5.82 11.35
CA SER A 329 -20.76 -6.18 10.69
C SER A 329 -21.48 -4.97 10.07
N LYS A 330 -21.13 -3.76 10.52
CA LYS A 330 -21.63 -2.48 9.99
C LYS A 330 -20.85 -1.94 8.79
N TYR A 331 -19.76 -2.61 8.41
CA TYR A 331 -18.92 -2.20 7.28
C TYR A 331 -19.07 -3.18 6.11
N VAL A 332 -19.22 -2.63 4.90
CA VAL A 332 -19.15 -3.47 3.68
C VAL A 332 -17.74 -3.97 3.46
N PHE A 333 -16.74 -3.12 3.71
CA PHE A 333 -15.33 -3.41 3.46
C PHE A 333 -14.55 -3.61 4.76
N TRP A 334 -13.77 -4.68 4.83
CA TRP A 334 -12.86 -4.94 5.92
C TRP A 334 -11.63 -4.03 5.85
N ASP A 335 -10.97 -4.05 4.70
CA ASP A 335 -9.85 -3.18 4.36
C ASP A 335 -10.25 -2.31 3.14
N ALA A 336 -9.31 -1.63 2.49
CA ALA A 336 -9.65 -0.72 1.38
C ALA A 336 -10.03 -1.42 0.05
N VAL A 337 -10.10 -2.75 0.02
CA VAL A 337 -10.40 -3.55 -1.18
C VAL A 337 -11.41 -4.65 -0.86
N HIS A 338 -11.20 -5.39 0.23
CA HIS A 338 -11.85 -6.65 0.49
C HIS A 338 -13.11 -6.49 1.37
N PRO A 339 -14.19 -7.21 1.06
CA PRO A 339 -15.39 -7.25 1.89
C PRO A 339 -15.14 -7.79 3.31
N THR A 340 -15.99 -7.37 4.25
CA THR A 340 -16.09 -8.03 5.57
C THR A 340 -16.69 -9.43 5.44
N GLU A 341 -16.53 -10.27 6.47
CA GLU A 341 -17.20 -11.58 6.53
C GLU A 341 -18.72 -11.44 6.32
N ARG A 342 -19.33 -10.41 6.92
CA ARG A 342 -20.76 -10.10 6.78
C ARG A 342 -21.14 -9.82 5.32
N ALA A 343 -20.34 -9.01 4.62
CA ALA A 343 -20.55 -8.73 3.20
C ALA A 343 -20.32 -9.97 2.33
N TYR A 344 -19.30 -10.79 2.63
CA TYR A 344 -19.08 -12.08 1.95
C TYR A 344 -20.24 -13.06 2.15
N TYR A 345 -20.85 -13.08 3.34
CA TYR A 345 -22.05 -13.90 3.59
C TYR A 345 -23.24 -13.45 2.74
N ILE A 346 -23.45 -12.14 2.57
CA ILE A 346 -24.49 -11.60 1.68
C ILE A 346 -24.19 -11.94 0.22
N ILE A 347 -22.94 -11.82 -0.22
CA ILE A 347 -22.51 -12.25 -1.57
C ILE A 347 -22.85 -13.74 -1.76
N PHE A 348 -22.52 -14.60 -0.79
CA PHE A 348 -22.90 -16.01 -0.82
C PHE A 348 -24.42 -16.19 -0.99
N LYS A 349 -25.25 -15.46 -0.22
CA LYS A 349 -26.72 -15.54 -0.34
C LYS A 349 -27.20 -15.23 -1.76
N TYR A 350 -26.63 -14.20 -2.41
CA TYR A 350 -26.95 -13.86 -3.81
C TYR A 350 -26.52 -14.93 -4.80
N LEU A 351 -25.43 -15.65 -4.52
CA LEU A 351 -24.89 -16.69 -5.40
C LEU A 351 -25.59 -18.05 -5.25
N ARG A 352 -26.52 -18.23 -4.28
CA ARG A 352 -27.14 -19.53 -3.98
C ARG A 352 -27.76 -20.21 -5.20
N SER A 353 -28.53 -19.50 -6.01
CA SER A 353 -29.14 -20.10 -7.21
C SER A 353 -28.10 -20.58 -8.22
N THR A 354 -27.00 -19.84 -8.38
CA THR A 354 -25.88 -20.23 -9.24
C THR A 354 -25.16 -21.45 -8.68
N ILE A 355 -24.95 -21.49 -7.36
CA ILE A 355 -24.34 -22.62 -6.66
C ILE A 355 -25.21 -23.86 -6.83
N ASP A 356 -26.51 -23.78 -6.56
CA ASP A 356 -27.45 -24.89 -6.71
C ASP A 356 -27.45 -25.42 -8.15
N PHE A 357 -27.39 -24.54 -9.16
CA PHE A 357 -27.29 -24.91 -10.58
C PHE A 357 -26.01 -25.67 -10.91
N VAL A 358 -24.84 -25.14 -10.53
CA VAL A 358 -23.53 -25.73 -10.83
C VAL A 358 -23.34 -27.02 -10.03
N PHE A 359 -23.73 -27.04 -8.76
CA PHE A 359 -23.42 -28.12 -7.82
C PHE A 359 -24.51 -29.20 -7.84
N ALA A 360 -25.66 -28.91 -8.46
CA ALA A 360 -26.84 -29.77 -8.52
C ALA A 360 -27.32 -30.20 -7.12
N ILE A 361 -27.39 -29.25 -6.19
CA ILE A 361 -27.89 -29.46 -4.83
C ILE A 361 -29.43 -29.46 -4.91
N THR A 362 -30.08 -30.56 -4.51
CA THR A 362 -31.54 -30.66 -4.40
C THR A 362 -31.94 -30.63 -2.92
N GLY A 363 -32.73 -29.63 -2.50
CA GLY A 363 -33.39 -29.60 -1.18
C GLY A 363 -32.70 -28.84 -0.04
N GLY A 364 -31.87 -27.82 -0.30
CA GLY A 364 -31.15 -27.05 0.74
C GLY A 364 -32.01 -26.12 1.63
N GLN A 365 -33.33 -26.09 1.46
CA GLN A 365 -34.23 -25.12 2.09
C GLN A 365 -34.46 -25.34 3.59
N LEU A 366 -34.21 -26.55 4.13
CA LEU A 366 -34.57 -26.93 5.51
C LEU A 366 -33.45 -26.79 6.55
N ARG A 367 -32.21 -26.41 6.16
CA ARG A 367 -31.05 -26.39 7.09
C ARG A 367 -30.72 -25.02 7.69
N GLU A 368 -31.30 -23.94 7.16
CA GLU A 368 -30.92 -22.57 7.54
C GLU A 368 -31.87 -21.94 8.57
N GLU A 369 -33.15 -22.35 8.64
CA GLU A 369 -34.05 -21.88 9.71
C GLU A 369 -33.54 -22.26 11.12
N GLU A 370 -32.83 -23.39 11.26
CA GLU A 370 -32.25 -23.80 12.55
C GLU A 370 -30.93 -23.07 12.89
N ALA A 371 -30.14 -22.66 11.89
CA ALA A 371 -28.87 -21.95 12.09
C ALA A 371 -29.06 -20.43 12.25
N GLU A 372 -29.98 -19.84 11.48
CA GLU A 372 -30.35 -18.42 11.59
C GLU A 372 -31.12 -18.17 12.91
N ALA A 373 -31.88 -19.15 13.41
CA ALA A 373 -32.45 -19.13 14.76
C ALA A 373 -31.38 -19.24 15.87
N ALA A 374 -30.30 -20.00 15.65
CA ALA A 374 -29.21 -20.12 16.62
C ALA A 374 -28.34 -18.85 16.69
N ASP A 375 -27.97 -18.25 15.56
CA ASP A 375 -27.22 -16.99 15.53
C ASP A 375 -28.07 -15.80 16.00
N SER A 376 -29.37 -15.76 15.66
CA SER A 376 -30.29 -14.76 16.21
C SER A 376 -30.49 -14.93 17.73
N ALA A 377 -30.43 -16.15 18.26
CA ALA A 377 -30.50 -16.42 19.69
C ALA A 377 -29.21 -16.02 20.41
N VAL A 378 -28.03 -16.20 19.78
CA VAL A 378 -26.74 -15.77 20.33
C VAL A 378 -26.62 -14.23 20.29
N ALA A 379 -27.05 -13.57 19.21
CA ALA A 379 -27.10 -12.12 19.10
C ALA A 379 -28.11 -11.48 20.07
N ALA A 380 -29.26 -12.13 20.29
CA ALA A 380 -30.22 -11.70 21.32
C ALA A 380 -29.70 -11.93 22.74
N ALA A 381 -28.91 -12.99 22.97
CA ALA A 381 -28.27 -13.27 24.25
C ALA A 381 -27.15 -12.27 24.57
N THR A 382 -26.32 -11.86 23.59
CA THR A 382 -25.32 -10.81 23.77
C THR A 382 -25.94 -9.43 23.95
N ALA A 383 -27.02 -9.10 23.24
CA ALA A 383 -27.79 -7.86 23.48
C ALA A 383 -28.43 -7.83 24.89
N SER A 384 -28.86 -8.98 25.41
CA SER A 384 -29.41 -9.10 26.77
C SER A 384 -28.34 -9.01 27.86
N ILE A 385 -27.10 -9.43 27.58
CA ILE A 385 -25.95 -9.30 28.50
C ILE A 385 -25.44 -7.86 28.55
N VAL A 386 -25.47 -7.12 27.42
CA VAL A 386 -25.12 -5.69 27.37
C VAL A 386 -26.20 -4.82 28.04
N ALA A 387 -27.48 -5.19 27.91
CA ALA A 387 -28.57 -4.55 28.66
C ALA A 387 -28.49 -4.79 30.18
N ALA A 388 -27.82 -5.84 30.63
CA ALA A 388 -27.61 -6.14 32.05
C ALA A 388 -26.42 -5.38 32.68
N SER A 389 -25.55 -4.73 31.89
CA SER A 389 -24.47 -3.87 32.42
C SER A 389 -24.82 -2.38 32.51
N GLU A 390 -26.03 -1.96 32.10
CA GLU A 390 -26.49 -0.56 32.23
C GLU A 390 -27.48 -0.30 33.38
N LEU A 391 -27.81 -1.29 34.22
CA LEU A 391 -28.66 -1.08 35.39
C LEU A 391 -27.86 -0.96 36.70
N ARG A 392 -27.08 0.13 36.84
CA ARG A 392 -26.67 0.62 38.18
C ARG A 392 -26.25 2.08 38.19
N ILE A 393 -27.14 2.98 37.75
CA ILE A 393 -27.14 4.37 38.24
C ILE A 393 -28.59 4.80 38.48
N SER A 394 -28.97 4.95 39.75
CA SER A 394 -29.66 6.16 40.25
C SER A 394 -30.03 6.04 41.73
N THR A 395 -30.32 7.21 42.32
CA THR A 395 -30.70 7.56 43.71
C THR A 395 -29.48 8.00 44.57
N PHE A 396 -29.34 9.20 45.15
CA PHE A 396 -30.15 10.40 45.48
C PHE A 396 -29.20 11.63 45.41
N SER A 397 -29.51 12.81 44.82
CA SER A 397 -30.43 13.90 45.21
C SER A 397 -29.83 15.03 46.11
N LYS A 398 -29.89 16.25 45.56
CA LYS A 398 -30.12 17.60 46.16
C LYS A 398 -29.06 18.28 47.05
N SER A 399 -28.50 19.38 46.52
CA SER A 399 -28.79 20.77 46.93
C SER A 399 -28.05 21.78 46.02
N GLY A 400 -28.77 22.80 45.51
CA GLY A 400 -28.29 23.76 44.50
C GLY A 400 -27.53 24.99 45.03
N PRO A 401 -27.72 26.19 44.43
CA PRO A 401 -26.88 26.72 43.35
C PRO A 401 -26.39 28.16 43.62
N PHE A 402 -25.18 28.61 43.22
CA PHE A 402 -24.87 30.04 43.21
C PHE A 402 -23.74 30.43 42.21
N VAL A 403 -24.12 31.26 41.24
CA VAL A 403 -23.40 32.43 40.66
C VAL A 403 -22.27 32.26 39.64
N LEU A 404 -22.62 32.70 38.42
CA LEU A 404 -21.81 33.31 37.37
C LEU A 404 -21.26 34.68 37.84
N LEU A 405 -19.97 34.98 37.68
CA LEU A 405 -19.48 36.25 37.10
C LEU A 405 -17.94 36.37 37.11
N LEU A 406 -17.42 36.71 35.92
CA LEU A 406 -16.20 37.45 35.57
C LEU A 406 -15.42 38.11 36.72
N LEU A 407 -14.07 38.05 36.63
CA LEU A 407 -13.22 39.25 36.63
C LEU A 407 -11.80 38.96 36.13
N PHE A 408 -11.41 39.75 35.13
CA PHE A 408 -10.07 40.08 34.68
C PHE A 408 -9.17 40.55 35.86
N HIS A 409 -7.88 40.25 35.84
CA HIS A 409 -6.70 41.10 36.21
C HIS A 409 -5.45 40.20 36.17
N VAL A 410 -4.65 40.25 35.10
CA VAL A 410 -3.36 40.97 35.03
C VAL A 410 -2.55 40.89 36.33
N PHE A 411 -1.57 39.97 36.38
CA PHE A 411 -0.28 40.25 36.99
C PHE A 411 0.84 39.62 36.16
N VAL A 412 1.71 40.53 35.73
CA VAL A 412 2.93 40.33 34.95
C VAL A 412 3.99 39.71 35.85
N PHE A 413 4.54 38.56 35.46
CA PHE A 413 5.87 38.13 35.90
C PHE A 413 6.80 38.09 34.70
N ILE A 414 7.77 39.01 34.73
CA ILE A 414 8.88 39.14 33.79
C ILE A 414 9.84 37.98 34.07
N SER A 415 9.71 36.89 33.32
CA SER A 415 10.80 35.92 33.13
C SER A 415 11.64 36.41 31.96
N LYS A 416 12.88 36.84 32.28
CA LYS A 416 13.91 37.21 31.32
C LYS A 416 14.17 36.06 30.35
N ALA A 417 13.53 36.08 29.19
CA ALA A 417 13.97 35.34 28.03
C ALA A 417 15.34 35.91 27.64
N LYS A 418 16.41 35.14 27.89
CA LYS A 418 17.64 35.32 27.12
C LYS A 418 17.31 34.93 25.69
N SER A 419 16.95 35.91 24.87
CA SER A 419 17.05 35.78 23.42
C SER A 419 18.50 35.45 23.10
N GLN A 420 18.81 34.18 22.89
CA GLN A 420 19.90 33.83 21.99
C GLN A 420 19.43 34.29 20.62
N ALA A 421 19.79 35.53 20.28
CA ALA A 421 19.81 35.95 18.90
C ALA A 421 20.59 34.87 18.15
N LEU A 422 19.92 34.16 17.23
CA LEU A 422 20.62 33.44 16.17
C LEU A 422 21.53 34.50 15.54
N ALA A 423 22.82 34.39 15.81
CA ALA A 423 23.82 35.23 15.20
C ALA A 423 23.58 35.16 13.69
N LYS A 424 23.31 36.30 13.06
CA LYS A 424 23.42 36.45 11.61
C LYS A 424 24.82 35.99 11.26
N GLN A 425 24.95 34.74 10.84
CA GLN A 425 26.21 34.19 10.39
C GLN A 425 26.56 35.01 9.14
N LYS A 426 27.57 35.86 9.30
CA LYS A 426 28.03 36.82 8.31
C LYS A 426 28.21 36.07 6.99
N ALA A 427 27.51 36.48 5.95
CA ALA A 427 27.63 35.91 4.61
C ALA A 427 29.11 35.80 4.27
N SER A 428 29.57 34.57 4.04
CA SER A 428 30.87 34.36 3.40
C SER A 428 30.84 35.15 2.09
N ASN A 429 31.94 35.81 1.77
CA ASN A 429 32.14 36.66 0.60
C ASN A 429 32.16 35.80 -0.68
N ASN A 430 31.08 35.03 -0.94
CA ASN A 430 31.03 33.94 -1.90
C ASN A 430 30.42 34.41 -3.22
N SER A 431 31.08 34.04 -4.32
CA SER A 431 30.76 34.39 -5.70
C SER A 431 29.55 33.68 -6.31
N ILE A 432 28.73 32.97 -5.51
CA ILE A 432 27.64 32.13 -6.01
C ILE A 432 26.46 33.00 -6.45
N SER A 433 26.08 32.87 -7.72
CA SER A 433 25.02 33.70 -8.32
C SER A 433 23.64 33.05 -8.31
N ALA A 434 23.57 31.73 -8.29
CA ALA A 434 22.32 30.98 -8.34
C ALA A 434 22.51 29.56 -7.78
N VAL A 435 21.41 28.92 -7.38
CA VAL A 435 21.37 27.49 -7.02
C VAL A 435 20.41 26.77 -7.94
N PHE A 436 20.88 25.74 -8.65
CA PHE A 436 20.06 24.87 -9.48
C PHE A 436 20.01 23.47 -8.87
N VAL A 437 18.81 22.92 -8.78
CA VAL A 437 18.58 21.65 -8.11
C VAL A 437 17.96 20.66 -9.09
N PHE A 438 18.44 19.42 -9.09
CA PHE A 438 17.95 18.31 -9.92
C PHE A 438 17.78 17.09 -9.04
N GLY A 439 16.82 16.23 -9.36
CA GLY A 439 16.62 15.05 -8.52
C GLY A 439 15.20 14.52 -8.42
N ASP A 440 14.95 13.90 -7.27
CA ASP A 440 13.70 13.27 -6.88
C ASP A 440 12.94 14.08 -5.79
N SER A 441 12.11 13.40 -4.99
CA SER A 441 11.25 14.00 -3.96
C SER A 441 12.02 14.66 -2.83
N THR A 442 13.27 14.25 -2.60
CA THR A 442 14.15 14.86 -1.59
C THR A 442 14.66 16.25 -2.00
N ALA A 443 14.40 16.65 -3.24
CA ALA A 443 14.86 17.89 -3.86
C ALA A 443 13.76 18.66 -4.60
N ASP A 444 12.52 18.13 -4.64
CA ASP A 444 11.38 18.68 -5.35
C ASP A 444 10.60 19.68 -4.47
N PRO A 445 10.58 20.97 -4.82
CA PRO A 445 9.80 21.97 -4.10
C PRO A 445 8.34 22.05 -4.53
N GLY A 446 7.93 21.34 -5.60
CA GLY A 446 6.57 21.32 -6.14
C GLY A 446 6.45 21.28 -7.68
N ASN A 447 7.47 20.85 -8.44
CA ASN A 447 7.34 20.68 -9.89
C ASN A 447 6.23 19.69 -10.23
N ASN A 448 6.07 18.64 -9.42
CA ASN A 448 5.03 17.64 -9.59
C ASN A 448 3.61 18.23 -9.53
N ASN A 449 3.41 19.42 -8.95
CA ASN A 449 2.10 20.08 -8.91
C ASN A 449 1.56 20.41 -10.30
N TYR A 450 2.47 20.63 -11.27
CA TYR A 450 2.16 21.10 -12.62
C TYR A 450 2.01 19.98 -13.66
N ILE A 451 2.04 18.72 -13.22
CA ILE A 451 1.84 17.55 -14.08
C ILE A 451 0.76 16.61 -13.51
N SER A 452 0.25 15.72 -14.36
CA SER A 452 -0.75 14.72 -13.96
C SER A 452 -0.07 13.50 -13.32
N THR A 453 0.19 13.56 -12.02
CA THR A 453 0.79 12.48 -11.23
C THR A 453 0.20 12.40 -9.82
N SER A 454 0.28 11.22 -9.19
CA SER A 454 -0.05 11.00 -7.77
C SER A 454 1.11 11.36 -6.83
N PHE A 455 2.32 11.57 -7.34
CA PHE A 455 3.51 11.94 -6.57
C PHE A 455 3.49 13.44 -6.22
N LYS A 456 2.52 13.86 -5.41
CA LYS A 456 2.32 15.25 -4.97
C LYS A 456 2.28 15.34 -3.44
N SER A 457 2.65 16.51 -2.92
CA SER A 457 2.60 16.87 -1.50
C SER A 457 2.15 18.34 -1.32
N ASN A 458 1.31 18.83 -2.23
CA ASN A 458 0.71 20.16 -2.20
C ASN A 458 -0.59 20.23 -1.37
N PHE A 459 -0.70 19.36 -0.37
CA PHE A 459 -1.83 19.25 0.53
C PHE A 459 -1.33 18.99 1.95
N ARG A 460 -2.17 19.30 2.95
CA ARG A 460 -1.85 19.02 4.36
C ARG A 460 -1.67 17.51 4.58
N PRO A 461 -0.77 17.07 5.47
CA PRO A 461 -0.07 17.89 6.47
C PRO A 461 1.29 18.43 6.02
N TYR A 462 1.72 18.21 4.77
CA TYR A 462 2.99 18.71 4.27
C TYR A 462 3.08 20.25 4.41
N GLY A 463 4.29 20.76 4.65
CA GLY A 463 4.51 22.20 4.86
C GLY A 463 3.88 22.79 6.13
N ARG A 464 3.40 21.96 7.07
CA ARG A 464 2.81 22.41 8.35
C ARG A 464 3.73 23.34 9.14
N ASP A 465 5.04 23.18 9.05
CA ASP A 465 5.98 23.92 9.89
C ASP A 465 6.53 25.16 9.14
N PHE A 466 6.07 25.44 7.92
CA PHE A 466 6.27 26.75 7.31
C PHE A 466 5.55 27.85 8.08
N THR A 467 6.12 29.06 8.05
CA THR A 467 5.53 30.26 8.69
C THR A 467 4.10 30.55 8.23
N ASN A 468 3.75 30.21 6.98
CA ASN A 468 2.40 30.38 6.43
C ASN A 468 1.57 29.09 6.46
N HIS A 469 2.14 27.96 6.92
CA HIS A 469 1.50 26.65 6.96
C HIS A 469 0.96 26.17 5.59
N VAL A 470 1.56 26.63 4.48
CA VAL A 470 1.11 26.30 3.11
C VAL A 470 1.93 25.15 2.55
N PRO A 471 1.29 24.04 2.13
CA PRO A 471 1.99 22.96 1.44
C PRO A 471 2.42 23.41 0.03
N THR A 472 3.73 23.47 -0.23
CA THR A 472 4.24 23.87 -1.55
C THR A 472 4.38 22.71 -2.54
N GLY A 473 4.33 21.46 -2.07
CA GLY A 473 4.79 20.29 -2.83
C GLY A 473 6.15 19.74 -2.38
N ARG A 474 6.66 20.19 -1.23
CA ARG A 474 7.82 19.60 -0.56
C ARG A 474 7.39 18.39 0.26
N PHE A 475 8.12 17.29 0.13
CA PHE A 475 7.89 16.06 0.89
C PHE A 475 8.51 16.15 2.29
N SER A 476 8.10 17.14 3.07
CA SER A 476 8.49 17.32 4.46
C SER A 476 7.47 18.18 5.21
N ASN A 477 7.62 18.32 6.52
CA ASN A 477 6.89 19.32 7.30
C ASN A 477 7.30 20.76 6.95
N GLY A 478 8.46 20.99 6.35
CA GLY A 478 8.98 22.32 6.03
C GLY A 478 10.04 22.30 4.92
N MET A 479 11.18 22.94 5.18
CA MET A 479 12.31 23.07 4.26
C MET A 479 12.98 21.74 3.92
N LEU A 480 13.44 21.63 2.68
CA LEU A 480 14.32 20.53 2.23
C LEU A 480 15.79 20.90 2.46
N GLY A 481 16.69 19.91 2.38
CA GLY A 481 18.13 20.12 2.52
C GLY A 481 18.71 21.14 1.53
N ASN A 482 18.23 21.15 0.29
CA ASN A 482 18.66 22.10 -0.73
C ASN A 482 18.21 23.56 -0.44
N ASP A 483 17.11 23.75 0.30
CA ASP A 483 16.69 25.09 0.73
C ASP A 483 17.67 25.66 1.76
N PHE A 484 18.10 24.83 2.73
CA PHE A 484 19.13 25.23 3.69
C PHE A 484 20.47 25.58 3.02
N VAL A 485 20.87 24.82 1.99
CA VAL A 485 22.06 25.15 1.20
C VAL A 485 21.90 26.49 0.49
N ALA A 486 20.77 26.73 -0.19
CA ALA A 486 20.50 27.99 -0.89
C ALA A 486 20.51 29.21 0.05
N ARG A 487 19.95 29.05 1.26
CA ARG A 487 19.96 30.07 2.30
C ARG A 487 21.37 30.32 2.84
N TYR A 488 22.15 29.27 3.05
CA TYR A 488 23.52 29.37 3.55
C TYR A 488 24.46 30.09 2.59
N VAL A 489 24.33 29.83 1.28
CA VAL A 489 25.13 30.53 0.26
C VAL A 489 24.61 31.93 -0.04
N GLY A 490 23.54 32.38 0.62
CA GLY A 490 23.02 33.74 0.53
C GLY A 490 22.23 34.05 -0.74
N VAL A 491 21.66 33.04 -1.40
CA VAL A 491 20.97 33.21 -2.69
C VAL A 491 19.46 33.40 -2.53
N LYS A 492 18.79 32.55 -1.74
CA LYS A 492 17.35 32.66 -1.41
C LYS A 492 16.99 31.78 -0.22
N ASP A 493 15.85 32.08 0.42
CA ASP A 493 15.36 31.28 1.56
C ASP A 493 14.79 29.92 1.12
N TYR A 494 14.10 29.86 -0.03
CA TYR A 494 13.50 28.64 -0.57
C TYR A 494 13.73 28.56 -2.08
N VAL A 495 14.10 27.38 -2.60
CA VAL A 495 14.24 27.18 -4.04
C VAL A 495 12.86 26.87 -4.65
N PRO A 496 12.37 27.66 -5.64
CA PRO A 496 11.06 27.41 -6.24
C PRO A 496 11.11 26.34 -7.35
N PRO A 497 9.97 25.71 -7.69
CA PRO A 497 9.89 24.77 -8.81
C PRO A 497 9.90 25.52 -10.15
N TYR A 498 10.75 25.09 -11.09
CA TYR A 498 10.87 25.71 -12.41
C TYR A 498 9.55 25.75 -13.20
N LEU A 499 8.66 24.78 -13.00
CA LEU A 499 7.36 24.72 -13.69
C LEU A 499 6.31 25.72 -13.17
N ASP A 500 6.63 26.49 -12.12
CA ASP A 500 5.74 27.54 -11.65
C ASP A 500 5.63 28.68 -12.68
N PRO A 501 4.44 28.90 -13.26
CA PRO A 501 4.26 29.92 -14.29
C PRO A 501 4.33 31.35 -13.74
N THR A 502 4.31 31.53 -12.42
CA THR A 502 4.33 32.84 -11.76
C THR A 502 5.75 33.37 -11.53
N LEU A 503 6.79 32.58 -11.83
CA LEU A 503 8.19 32.99 -11.63
C LEU A 503 8.61 34.16 -12.52
N SER A 504 9.11 35.22 -11.87
CA SER A 504 9.72 36.36 -12.55
C SER A 504 11.14 36.04 -13.04
N ILE A 505 11.69 36.92 -13.88
CA ILE A 505 13.09 36.80 -14.34
C ILE A 505 14.06 36.92 -13.15
N GLU A 506 13.76 37.75 -12.15
CA GLU A 506 14.55 37.92 -10.94
C GLU A 506 14.61 36.62 -10.13
N GLU A 507 13.49 35.90 -10.01
CA GLU A 507 13.46 34.58 -9.38
C GLU A 507 14.27 33.55 -10.16
N LEU A 508 14.16 33.56 -11.50
CA LEU A 508 14.96 32.70 -12.36
C LEU A 508 16.47 32.98 -12.22
N MET A 509 16.87 34.25 -12.12
CA MET A 509 18.27 34.66 -11.99
C MET A 509 18.95 34.14 -10.72
N THR A 510 18.20 33.88 -9.67
CA THR A 510 18.72 33.34 -8.40
C THR A 510 18.60 31.80 -8.34
N GLY A 511 18.01 31.18 -9.35
CA GLY A 511 17.98 29.72 -9.51
C GLY A 511 16.67 29.06 -9.07
N VAL A 512 16.47 27.84 -9.55
CA VAL A 512 15.23 27.06 -9.45
C VAL A 512 15.54 25.57 -9.31
N SER A 513 14.57 24.78 -8.86
CA SER A 513 14.64 23.32 -8.88
C SER A 513 13.94 22.77 -10.12
N PHE A 514 14.59 21.82 -10.77
CA PHE A 514 14.05 20.97 -11.83
C PHE A 514 13.70 19.57 -11.32
N ALA A 515 13.97 19.26 -10.04
CA ALA A 515 13.70 17.97 -9.43
C ALA A 515 12.22 17.59 -9.49
N SER A 516 11.94 16.30 -9.50
CA SER A 516 10.58 15.76 -9.63
C SER A 516 10.42 14.51 -8.79
N ALA A 517 9.48 14.54 -7.84
CA ALA A 517 9.21 13.41 -6.96
C ALA A 517 8.91 12.13 -7.73
N GLY A 518 9.46 11.00 -7.26
CA GLY A 518 9.35 9.69 -7.91
C GLY A 518 10.34 9.44 -9.06
N SER A 519 11.21 10.39 -9.37
CA SER A 519 12.24 10.25 -10.43
C SER A 519 13.48 9.47 -9.96
N GLY A 520 14.35 9.13 -10.91
CA GLY A 520 15.58 8.35 -10.70
C GLY A 520 16.50 8.40 -11.92
N PHE A 521 17.68 7.79 -11.81
CA PHE A 521 18.66 7.67 -12.91
C PHE A 521 18.25 6.62 -13.95
N ASP A 522 17.51 5.58 -13.55
CA ASP A 522 16.94 4.63 -14.50
C ASP A 522 15.77 5.29 -15.24
N PRO A 523 15.77 5.36 -16.58
CA PRO A 523 14.65 5.92 -17.36
C PRO A 523 13.30 5.20 -17.14
N LEU A 524 13.33 3.95 -16.66
CA LEU A 524 12.11 3.21 -16.32
C LEU A 524 11.45 3.73 -15.05
N THR A 525 12.22 4.18 -14.05
CA THR A 525 11.70 4.70 -12.77
C THR A 525 10.70 5.85 -12.96
N PRO A 526 11.01 6.95 -13.70
CA PRO A 526 10.05 8.02 -13.93
C PRO A 526 8.90 7.62 -14.88
N SER A 527 9.10 6.60 -15.73
CA SER A 527 8.03 6.07 -16.60
C SER A 527 6.98 5.30 -15.79
N ILE A 528 7.43 4.46 -14.87
CA ILE A 528 6.62 3.71 -13.90
C ILE A 528 5.79 4.68 -13.04
N SER A 529 6.44 5.72 -12.51
CA SER A 529 5.81 6.70 -11.62
C SER A 529 5.01 7.79 -12.35
N ASN A 530 5.09 7.86 -13.69
CA ASN A 530 4.54 8.95 -14.52
C ASN A 530 4.96 10.35 -14.06
N VAL A 531 6.28 10.58 -13.99
CA VAL A 531 6.91 11.83 -13.49
C VAL A 531 8.05 12.28 -14.40
N ILE A 532 8.72 13.39 -14.06
CA ILE A 532 9.72 14.03 -14.92
C ILE A 532 11.05 13.27 -14.80
N SER A 533 11.51 12.64 -15.87
CA SER A 533 12.82 11.97 -15.93
C SER A 533 13.98 12.95 -15.79
N LEU A 534 15.13 12.51 -15.26
CA LEU A 534 16.33 13.35 -15.20
C LEU A 534 16.76 13.90 -16.57
N SER A 535 16.57 13.14 -17.66
CA SER A 535 16.80 13.65 -19.03
C SER A 535 15.90 14.84 -19.34
N LYS A 536 14.61 14.78 -18.97
CA LYS A 536 13.67 15.89 -19.16
C LYS A 536 13.98 17.06 -18.23
N GLN A 537 14.49 16.82 -17.02
CA GLN A 537 14.98 17.88 -16.14
C GLN A 537 16.16 18.64 -16.77
N LEU A 538 17.09 17.93 -17.43
CA LEU A 538 18.17 18.56 -18.19
C LEU A 538 17.64 19.37 -19.39
N ASP A 539 16.59 18.90 -20.07
CA ASP A 539 15.96 19.66 -21.14
C ASP A 539 15.24 20.92 -20.62
N TYR A 540 14.60 20.85 -19.46
CA TYR A 540 14.08 22.04 -18.78
C TYR A 540 15.18 23.02 -18.38
N PHE A 541 16.36 22.54 -18.01
CA PHE A 541 17.50 23.42 -17.80
C PHE A 541 17.94 24.12 -19.10
N LYS A 542 17.93 23.45 -20.25
CA LYS A 542 18.20 24.07 -21.55
C LYS A 542 17.13 25.12 -21.91
N ASP A 543 15.86 24.84 -21.65
CA ASP A 543 14.78 25.83 -21.84
C ASP A 543 14.99 27.06 -20.92
N TYR A 544 15.27 26.82 -19.64
CA TYR A 544 15.64 27.85 -18.69
C TYR A 544 16.80 28.73 -19.22
N GLN A 545 17.85 28.11 -19.77
CA GLN A 545 18.97 28.85 -20.37
C GLN A 545 18.53 29.74 -21.53
N ALA A 546 17.61 29.26 -22.37
CA ALA A 546 17.06 30.02 -23.48
C ALA A 546 16.22 31.20 -22.98
N ARG A 547 15.28 30.99 -22.05
CA ARG A 547 14.47 32.05 -21.39
C ARG A 547 15.37 33.11 -20.76
N LEU A 548 16.38 32.71 -19.99
CA LEU A 548 17.26 33.65 -19.32
C LEU A 548 18.16 34.40 -20.32
N THR A 549 18.64 33.72 -21.37
CA THR A 549 19.43 34.35 -22.44
C THR A 549 18.63 35.43 -23.17
N ALA A 550 17.33 35.21 -23.41
CA ALA A 550 16.46 36.22 -23.99
C ALA A 550 16.31 37.45 -23.07
N ALA A 551 16.25 37.25 -21.75
CA ALA A 551 16.02 38.32 -20.79
C ALA A 551 17.28 39.15 -20.44
N ILE A 552 18.44 38.50 -20.21
CA ILE A 552 19.65 39.19 -19.73
C ILE A 552 20.85 39.10 -20.68
N GLY A 553 20.70 38.42 -21.81
CA GLY A 553 21.74 38.26 -22.82
C GLY A 553 22.75 37.13 -22.53
N LYS A 554 23.23 36.51 -23.60
CA LYS A 554 24.07 35.29 -23.59
C LYS A 554 25.30 35.39 -22.68
N LYS A 555 25.99 36.54 -22.66
CA LYS A 555 27.21 36.72 -21.85
C LYS A 555 26.91 36.70 -20.36
N ARG A 556 25.82 37.35 -19.93
CA ARG A 556 25.41 37.36 -18.51
C ARG A 556 24.88 35.99 -18.09
N THR A 557 24.06 35.34 -18.90
CA THR A 557 23.59 33.98 -18.65
C THR A 557 24.73 32.99 -18.47
N LYS A 558 25.72 32.98 -19.38
CA LYS A 558 26.90 32.11 -19.24
C LYS A 558 27.70 32.38 -17.97
N LYS A 559 27.86 33.66 -17.58
CA LYS A 559 28.56 34.03 -16.34
C LYS A 559 27.81 33.55 -15.10
N LEU A 560 26.49 33.73 -15.07
CA LEU A 560 25.61 33.29 -13.99
C LEU A 560 25.69 31.77 -13.82
N ILE A 561 25.59 31.02 -14.91
CA ILE A 561 25.62 29.54 -14.88
C ILE A 561 26.98 29.02 -14.43
N ARG A 562 28.07 29.61 -14.93
CA ARG A 562 29.43 29.24 -14.52
C ARG A 562 29.67 29.44 -13.03
N ASN A 563 29.02 30.44 -12.43
CA ASN A 563 29.17 30.78 -11.02
C ASN A 563 28.08 30.17 -10.13
N ALA A 564 27.11 29.44 -10.70
CA ALA A 564 26.04 28.81 -9.95
C ALA A 564 26.47 27.50 -9.29
N LEU A 565 25.82 27.15 -8.17
CA LEU A 565 25.93 25.85 -7.52
C LEU A 565 24.84 24.91 -8.04
N PHE A 566 25.23 23.70 -8.42
CA PHE A 566 24.33 22.65 -8.90
C PHE A 566 24.25 21.55 -7.84
N LEU A 567 23.04 21.17 -7.43
CA LEU A 567 22.79 20.08 -6.49
C LEU A 567 22.02 18.97 -7.20
N VAL A 568 22.47 17.73 -7.05
CA VAL A 568 21.82 16.54 -7.62
C VAL A 568 21.51 15.56 -6.50
N SER A 569 20.25 15.18 -6.32
CA SER A 569 19.83 14.16 -5.34
C SER A 569 18.80 13.22 -5.96
N ALA A 570 19.24 12.02 -6.33
CA ALA A 570 18.40 11.00 -6.96
C ALA A 570 18.98 9.61 -6.72
N GLY A 571 18.15 8.58 -6.90
CA GLY A 571 18.58 7.19 -7.03
C GLY A 571 17.93 6.23 -6.04
N THR A 572 17.40 6.72 -4.93
CA THR A 572 16.69 5.88 -3.94
C THR A 572 15.51 5.15 -4.57
N ASN A 573 14.77 5.84 -5.45
CA ASN A 573 13.63 5.27 -6.17
C ASN A 573 14.04 4.15 -7.15
N ASP A 574 15.23 4.22 -7.76
CA ASP A 574 15.71 3.18 -8.67
C ASP A 574 15.86 1.84 -7.96
N PHE A 575 16.38 1.86 -6.72
CA PHE A 575 16.52 0.66 -5.90
C PHE A 575 15.21 0.27 -5.22
N VAL A 576 14.61 1.17 -4.43
CA VAL A 576 13.46 0.86 -3.57
C VAL A 576 12.23 0.52 -4.42
N ILE A 577 11.85 1.40 -5.36
CA ILE A 577 10.64 1.23 -6.16
C ILE A 577 10.90 0.24 -7.31
N ASN A 578 11.85 0.54 -8.18
CA ASN A 578 11.97 -0.13 -9.49
C ASN A 578 12.79 -1.44 -9.47
N TYR A 579 13.76 -1.60 -8.56
CA TYR A 579 14.51 -2.86 -8.45
C TYR A 579 13.91 -3.81 -7.41
N PHE A 580 13.57 -3.30 -6.21
CA PHE A 580 13.20 -4.13 -5.07
C PHE A 580 11.69 -4.34 -4.90
N THR A 581 10.87 -3.29 -4.97
CA THR A 581 9.42 -3.39 -4.77
C THR A 581 8.73 -3.94 -6.01
N ILE A 582 9.07 -3.42 -7.19
CA ILE A 582 8.51 -3.86 -8.46
C ILE A 582 9.59 -4.69 -9.16
N PRO A 583 9.50 -6.02 -9.24
CA PRO A 583 10.62 -6.86 -9.66
C PRO A 583 10.86 -6.85 -11.19
N ILE A 584 10.55 -5.77 -11.91
CA ILE A 584 10.78 -5.65 -13.35
C ILE A 584 12.29 -5.66 -13.63
N ARG A 585 13.08 -4.82 -12.95
CA ARG A 585 14.53 -4.77 -13.18
C ARG A 585 15.28 -5.98 -12.64
N ARG A 586 14.81 -6.58 -11.53
CA ARG A 586 15.38 -7.84 -10.99
C ARG A 586 15.31 -9.02 -11.96
N ARG A 587 14.37 -9.01 -12.92
CA ARG A 587 14.28 -10.05 -13.96
C ARG A 587 15.30 -9.88 -15.09
N SER A 588 15.76 -8.66 -15.33
CA SER A 588 16.70 -8.35 -16.41
C SER A 588 18.13 -8.13 -15.94
N TYR A 589 18.32 -7.80 -14.65
CA TYR A 589 19.61 -7.45 -14.08
C TYR A 589 19.85 -8.15 -12.76
N THR A 590 21.05 -8.72 -12.60
CA THR A 590 21.61 -8.99 -11.28
C THR A 590 21.92 -7.67 -10.58
N LEU A 591 21.94 -7.66 -9.26
CA LEU A 591 22.13 -6.43 -8.49
C LEU A 591 23.44 -5.70 -8.86
N PRO A 592 24.61 -6.36 -9.01
CA PRO A 592 25.83 -5.71 -9.48
C PRO A 592 25.68 -5.07 -10.87
N SER A 593 25.12 -5.80 -11.84
CA SER A 593 24.92 -5.27 -13.20
C SER A 593 23.94 -4.08 -13.23
N TYR A 594 22.98 -4.04 -12.31
CA TYR A 594 22.06 -2.92 -12.16
C TYR A 594 22.77 -1.69 -11.58
N MET A 595 23.64 -1.87 -10.57
CA MET A 595 24.45 -0.79 -10.02
C MET A 595 25.38 -0.18 -11.07
N ASP A 596 26.02 -1.00 -11.91
CA ASP A 596 26.86 -0.52 -13.02
C ASP A 596 26.03 0.27 -14.05
N PHE A 597 24.84 -0.22 -14.39
CA PHE A 597 23.90 0.48 -15.26
C PHE A 597 23.53 1.85 -14.69
N LEU A 598 23.12 1.92 -13.41
CA LEU A 598 22.77 3.18 -12.75
C LEU A 598 23.97 4.13 -12.66
N LEU A 599 25.19 3.63 -12.42
CA LEU A 599 26.40 4.45 -12.39
C LEU A 599 26.67 5.09 -13.75
N LYS A 600 26.46 4.36 -14.85
CA LYS A 600 26.58 4.91 -16.20
C LYS A 600 25.53 5.99 -16.46
N GLN A 601 24.29 5.78 -16.02
CA GLN A 601 23.21 6.76 -16.16
C GLN A 601 23.51 8.05 -15.37
N SER A 602 24.00 7.92 -14.13
CA SER A 602 24.38 9.07 -13.30
C SER A 602 25.58 9.83 -13.86
N GLN A 603 26.59 9.12 -14.36
CA GLN A 603 27.73 9.70 -15.07
C GLN A 603 27.28 10.51 -16.30
N GLN A 604 26.40 9.96 -17.13
CA GLN A 604 25.88 10.63 -18.33
C GLN A 604 25.12 11.91 -17.98
N PHE A 605 24.28 11.87 -16.94
CA PHE A 605 23.54 13.05 -16.49
C PHE A 605 24.48 14.17 -16.01
N MET A 606 25.48 13.81 -15.20
CA MET A 606 26.49 14.75 -14.69
C MET A 606 27.34 15.35 -15.80
N GLN A 607 27.72 14.54 -16.80
CA GLN A 607 28.41 15.00 -18.00
C GLN A 607 27.52 15.98 -18.79
N GLY A 608 26.22 15.70 -18.92
CA GLY A 608 25.25 16.60 -19.56
C GLY A 608 25.17 17.96 -18.86
N LEU A 609 25.11 18.01 -17.52
CA LEU A 609 25.16 19.26 -16.77
C LEU A 609 26.46 20.04 -17.03
N TRP A 610 27.59 19.34 -17.05
CA TRP A 610 28.90 19.94 -17.31
C TRP A 610 28.98 20.55 -18.72
N GLU A 611 28.42 19.87 -19.72
CA GLU A 611 28.29 20.35 -21.10
C GLU A 611 27.39 21.58 -21.21
N GLN A 612 26.34 21.65 -20.38
CA GLN A 612 25.49 22.85 -20.26
C GLN A 612 26.13 23.98 -19.43
N GLY A 613 27.38 23.83 -18.98
CA GLY A 613 28.16 24.89 -18.35
C GLY A 613 28.22 24.84 -16.82
N ALA A 614 27.67 23.79 -16.19
CA ALA A 614 27.82 23.58 -14.75
C ALA A 614 29.29 23.40 -14.37
N ARG A 615 29.76 24.12 -13.34
CA ARG A 615 31.15 24.01 -12.87
C ARG A 615 31.27 23.72 -11.38
N LYS A 616 30.25 24.02 -10.57
CA LYS A 616 30.23 23.75 -9.13
C LYS A 616 29.09 22.77 -8.87
N ILE A 617 29.39 21.48 -8.72
CA ILE A 617 28.36 20.42 -8.63
C ILE A 617 28.54 19.60 -7.34
N GLY A 618 27.49 19.54 -6.53
CA GLY A 618 27.36 18.64 -5.40
C GLY A 618 26.39 17.51 -5.72
N VAL A 619 26.80 16.26 -5.50
CA VAL A 619 25.95 15.08 -5.71
C VAL A 619 25.72 14.39 -4.37
N VAL A 620 24.46 14.31 -3.97
CA VAL A 620 24.02 13.70 -2.71
C VAL A 620 24.00 12.18 -2.86
N GLY A 621 24.65 11.49 -1.92
CA GLY A 621 24.61 10.03 -1.85
C GLY A 621 23.25 9.49 -1.44
N LEU A 622 23.04 8.19 -1.64
CA LEU A 622 21.86 7.50 -1.15
C LEU A 622 21.84 7.45 0.38
N PRO A 623 20.67 7.54 1.04
CA PRO A 623 20.53 7.30 2.46
C PRO A 623 20.75 5.80 2.80
N PRO A 624 20.90 5.44 4.08
CA PRO A 624 20.77 4.04 4.53
C PRO A 624 19.37 3.52 4.23
N MET A 625 19.18 2.98 3.02
CA MET A 625 17.86 2.58 2.52
C MET A 625 17.16 1.59 3.45
N GLY A 626 17.91 0.71 4.12
CA GLY A 626 17.38 -0.26 5.08
C GLY A 626 16.76 0.37 6.33
N CYS A 627 17.08 1.62 6.63
CA CYS A 627 16.53 2.36 7.77
C CYS A 627 15.32 3.23 7.40
N LEU A 628 14.93 3.31 6.12
CA LEU A 628 13.72 4.03 5.73
C LEU A 628 12.50 3.30 6.31
N PRO A 629 11.54 3.99 6.95
CA PRO A 629 10.39 3.32 7.56
C PRO A 629 9.64 2.40 6.58
N ILE A 630 9.46 2.83 5.33
CA ILE A 630 8.84 2.01 4.28
C ILE A 630 9.59 0.70 4.02
N VAL A 631 10.93 0.73 4.01
CA VAL A 631 11.76 -0.43 3.72
C VAL A 631 11.75 -1.39 4.90
N ILE A 632 11.81 -0.88 6.14
CA ILE A 632 11.64 -1.69 7.35
C ILE A 632 10.28 -2.38 7.31
N THR A 633 9.20 -1.65 6.99
CA THR A 633 7.86 -2.23 6.96
C THR A 633 7.71 -3.32 5.90
N LEU A 634 8.27 -3.12 4.70
CA LEU A 634 8.11 -4.05 3.59
C LEU A 634 9.03 -5.27 3.67
N TYR A 635 10.19 -5.16 4.31
CA TYR A 635 11.25 -6.16 4.20
C TYR A 635 11.88 -6.64 5.51
N SER A 636 11.48 -6.09 6.66
CA SER A 636 11.95 -6.61 7.96
C SER A 636 11.12 -7.82 8.40
N ASP A 637 11.79 -8.81 8.98
CA ASP A 637 11.14 -9.95 9.65
C ASP A 637 10.34 -9.50 10.91
N ASN A 638 10.65 -8.31 11.45
CA ASN A 638 9.98 -7.71 12.60
C ASN A 638 9.48 -6.30 12.28
N ALA A 639 8.68 -6.18 11.23
CA ALA A 639 8.15 -4.91 10.72
C ALA A 639 7.40 -4.05 11.77
N PHE A 640 6.93 -4.62 12.88
CA PHE A 640 6.00 -3.92 13.79
C PHE A 640 6.51 -3.74 15.23
N LEU A 641 7.06 -4.80 15.83
CA LEU A 641 7.47 -4.82 17.25
C LEU A 641 8.92 -4.37 17.46
N HIS A 642 9.82 -4.72 16.54
CA HIS A 642 11.26 -4.41 16.65
C HIS A 642 11.79 -3.88 15.32
N ARG A 643 11.49 -2.59 15.05
CA ARG A 643 11.79 -1.90 13.80
C ARG A 643 13.27 -1.49 13.66
N GLY A 644 14.14 -2.48 13.50
CA GLY A 644 15.55 -2.28 13.16
C GLY A 644 15.76 -2.05 11.66
N CYS A 645 16.88 -1.41 11.30
CA CYS A 645 17.29 -1.26 9.91
C CYS A 645 17.53 -2.63 9.25
N VAL A 646 17.15 -2.76 7.97
CA VAL A 646 17.40 -3.97 7.19
C VAL A 646 18.75 -3.86 6.48
N GLU A 647 19.79 -4.45 7.09
CA GLU A 647 21.19 -4.31 6.68
C GLU A 647 21.45 -4.54 5.19
N PHE A 648 20.77 -5.53 4.57
CA PHE A 648 20.91 -5.80 3.14
C PHE A 648 20.71 -4.54 2.29
N PHE A 649 19.62 -3.79 2.50
CA PHE A 649 19.30 -2.60 1.72
C PHE A 649 20.27 -1.45 1.98
N SER A 650 20.69 -1.25 3.24
CA SER A 650 21.70 -0.25 3.58
C SER A 650 23.07 -0.58 2.96
N SER A 651 23.45 -1.86 2.92
CA SER A 651 24.70 -2.30 2.27
C SER A 651 24.71 -2.05 0.76
N VAL A 652 23.56 -2.19 0.09
CA VAL A 652 23.41 -1.85 -1.33
C VAL A 652 23.65 -0.35 -1.54
N ALA A 653 23.06 0.49 -0.70
CA ALA A 653 23.24 1.94 -0.77
C ALA A 653 24.70 2.32 -0.53
N ALA A 654 25.35 1.75 0.48
CA ALA A 654 26.77 1.99 0.78
C ALA A 654 27.69 1.57 -0.38
N THR A 655 27.43 0.42 -1.00
CA THR A 655 28.18 -0.07 -2.15
C THR A 655 28.05 0.88 -3.34
N TYR A 656 26.83 1.26 -3.69
CA TYR A 656 26.57 2.18 -4.79
C TYR A 656 27.16 3.58 -4.52
N ASN A 657 27.04 4.08 -3.29
CA ASN A 657 27.63 5.36 -2.88
C ASN A 657 29.15 5.37 -3.05
N SER A 658 29.84 4.27 -2.74
CA SER A 658 31.28 4.13 -2.98
C SER A 658 31.61 4.20 -4.47
N MET A 659 30.82 3.54 -5.32
CA MET A 659 30.97 3.61 -6.79
C MET A 659 30.79 5.04 -7.31
N VAL A 660 29.73 5.72 -6.89
CA VAL A 660 29.45 7.12 -7.27
C VAL A 660 30.55 8.05 -6.80
N LYS A 661 31.01 7.93 -5.55
CA LYS A 661 32.11 8.73 -5.00
C LYS A 661 33.40 8.58 -5.82
N ASN A 662 33.74 7.36 -6.22
CA ASN A 662 34.92 7.08 -7.05
C ASN A 662 34.79 7.67 -8.47
N GLU A 663 33.61 7.57 -9.09
CA GLU A 663 33.38 8.19 -10.40
C GLU A 663 33.43 9.71 -10.31
N LEU A 664 32.83 10.33 -9.29
CA LEU A 664 32.87 11.78 -9.08
C LEU A 664 34.30 12.28 -8.85
N ASN A 665 35.13 11.55 -8.10
CA ASN A 665 36.56 11.86 -7.95
C ASN A 665 37.28 11.81 -9.30
N SER A 666 36.98 10.81 -10.13
CA SER A 666 37.53 10.67 -11.47
C SER A 666 37.07 11.81 -12.40
N MET A 667 35.79 12.18 -12.34
CA MET A 667 35.24 13.34 -13.06
C MET A 667 35.90 14.64 -12.60
N GLN A 668 36.09 14.83 -11.30
CA GLN A 668 36.78 15.99 -10.73
C GLN A 668 38.22 16.08 -11.24
N ALA A 669 39.00 14.99 -11.20
CA ALA A 669 40.38 14.95 -11.68
C ALA A 669 40.47 15.34 -13.17
N ARG A 670 39.55 14.85 -14.00
CA ARG A 670 39.51 15.17 -15.45
C ARG A 670 39.08 16.62 -15.75
N SER A 671 38.20 17.17 -14.91
CA SER A 671 37.52 18.46 -15.18
C SER A 671 38.09 19.65 -14.37
N ALA A 672 38.97 19.40 -13.40
CA ALA A 672 39.62 20.43 -12.57
C ALA A 672 40.37 21.47 -13.41
N LYS A 673 41.07 21.04 -14.46
CA LYS A 673 41.78 21.95 -15.40
C LYS A 673 40.86 22.93 -16.13
N TYR A 674 39.55 22.65 -16.15
CA TYR A 674 38.52 23.53 -16.73
C TYR A 674 37.79 24.36 -15.66
N GLY A 675 38.34 24.42 -14.43
CA GLY A 675 37.78 25.15 -13.30
C GLY A 675 36.55 24.48 -12.67
N SER A 676 36.39 23.17 -12.87
CA SER A 676 35.26 22.43 -12.29
C SER A 676 35.58 21.98 -10.86
N ARG A 677 34.55 22.00 -10.00
CA ARG A 677 34.52 21.50 -8.64
C ARG A 677 33.29 20.62 -8.48
N ILE A 678 33.54 19.33 -8.42
CA ILE A 678 32.56 18.26 -8.32
C ILE A 678 32.86 17.53 -7.02
N ALA A 679 31.87 17.40 -6.14
CA ALA A 679 32.05 16.72 -4.87
C ALA A 679 30.86 15.83 -4.54
N TYR A 680 31.17 14.72 -3.86
CA TYR A 680 30.20 13.84 -3.23
C TYR A 680 29.76 14.41 -1.89
N MET A 681 28.45 14.42 -1.64
CA MET A 681 27.82 14.93 -0.43
C MET A 681 27.25 13.74 0.35
N ASP A 682 27.95 13.36 1.41
CA ASP A 682 27.62 12.16 2.19
C ASP A 682 26.49 12.44 3.20
N VAL A 683 25.33 11.82 2.97
CA VAL A 683 24.20 11.82 3.91
C VAL A 683 24.02 10.47 4.59
N PHE A 684 24.75 9.43 4.14
CA PHE A 684 24.52 8.05 4.58
C PHE A 684 24.88 7.88 6.05
N GLU A 685 26.11 8.25 6.41
CA GLU A 685 26.63 8.06 7.77
C GLU A 685 25.80 8.85 8.80
N THR A 686 25.51 10.12 8.52
CA THR A 686 24.75 10.97 9.43
C THR A 686 23.32 10.49 9.62
N LEU A 687 22.64 10.05 8.56
CA LEU A 687 21.29 9.51 8.70
C LEU A 687 21.31 8.17 9.44
N THR A 688 22.33 7.32 9.23
CA THR A 688 22.53 6.09 10.01
C THR A 688 22.65 6.41 11.50
N GLU A 689 23.48 7.40 11.87
CA GLU A 689 23.61 7.86 13.26
C GLU A 689 22.30 8.36 13.86
N MET A 690 21.48 9.10 13.10
CA MET A 690 20.14 9.52 13.53
C MET A 690 19.24 8.31 13.80
N THR A 691 19.28 7.31 12.92
CA THR A 691 18.41 6.13 13.00
C THR A 691 18.82 5.11 14.08
N MET A 692 20.02 5.24 14.66
CA MET A 692 20.45 4.43 15.80
C MET A 692 19.95 4.96 17.15
N GLY A 693 19.32 6.14 17.23
CA GLY A 693 18.59 6.58 18.43
C GLY A 693 19.42 7.12 19.59
N HIS A 694 20.65 7.61 19.35
CA HIS A 694 21.57 8.05 20.41
C HIS A 694 22.20 9.43 20.19
N LYS A 695 21.83 10.11 19.12
CA LYS A 695 22.44 11.37 18.69
C LYS A 695 21.35 12.29 18.14
N PHE A 696 21.48 13.60 18.37
CA PHE A 696 20.63 14.66 17.80
C PHE A 696 19.19 14.83 18.37
N ASP A 697 18.90 14.30 19.56
CA ASP A 697 17.67 14.54 20.32
C ASP A 697 16.37 14.20 19.57
N PHE A 698 16.36 13.07 18.86
CA PHE A 698 15.14 12.48 18.30
C PHE A 698 14.59 11.42 19.25
N ASP A 699 13.26 11.40 19.42
CA ASP A 699 12.57 10.41 20.26
C ASP A 699 12.08 9.22 19.41
N GLU A 700 11.73 9.46 18.14
CA GLU A 700 11.31 8.44 17.18
C GLU A 700 12.16 8.49 15.90
N VAL A 701 12.72 7.35 15.53
CA VAL A 701 13.73 7.24 14.47
C VAL A 701 13.41 6.16 13.43
N SER A 702 12.40 5.34 13.71
CA SER A 702 12.02 4.15 12.93
C SER A 702 10.65 4.27 12.25
N ARG A 703 9.93 5.36 12.55
CA ARG A 703 8.60 5.71 12.03
C ARG A 703 8.55 7.15 11.56
N GLY A 704 7.69 7.42 10.58
CA GLY A 704 7.30 8.77 10.18
C GLY A 704 6.39 9.44 11.22
N CYS A 705 6.43 10.76 11.28
CA CYS A 705 5.48 11.57 12.06
C CYS A 705 4.04 11.48 11.52
N CYS A 706 3.87 11.20 10.23
CA CYS A 706 2.58 11.09 9.58
C CYS A 706 2.01 9.67 9.65
N GLY A 707 0.76 9.55 10.09
CA GLY A 707 0.00 8.30 10.20
C GLY A 707 0.54 7.37 11.27
N THR A 708 0.55 6.08 10.96
CA THR A 708 1.26 5.09 11.76
C THR A 708 2.78 5.24 11.65
N GLY A 709 3.25 6.02 10.66
CA GLY A 709 4.65 6.24 10.33
C GLY A 709 5.31 5.05 9.64
N LEU A 710 4.53 4.02 9.28
CA LEU A 710 5.04 2.76 8.75
C LEU A 710 5.14 2.82 7.23
N MET A 711 4.12 3.39 6.58
CA MET A 711 3.93 3.32 5.14
C MET A 711 3.45 4.62 4.54
N GLU A 712 2.87 5.50 5.36
CA GLU A 712 2.25 6.73 4.94
C GLU A 712 3.29 7.69 4.34
N ALA A 713 3.25 7.85 3.03
CA ALA A 713 3.93 8.87 2.23
C ALA A 713 3.04 9.21 1.02
N LEU A 714 3.35 10.29 0.30
CA LEU A 714 2.51 10.77 -0.80
C LEU A 714 1.05 11.00 -0.31
N PHE A 715 0.07 10.54 -1.08
CA PHE A 715 -1.36 10.65 -0.75
C PHE A 715 -1.79 9.84 0.49
N LEU A 716 -0.96 8.93 1.00
CA LEU A 716 -1.24 8.21 2.25
C LEU A 716 -1.05 9.11 3.48
N CYS A 717 -0.18 10.11 3.36
CA CYS A 717 0.01 11.15 4.36
C CYS A 717 -0.88 12.35 4.00
N ASN A 718 -2.13 12.35 4.47
CA ASN A 718 -3.18 13.27 4.02
C ASN A 718 -3.85 14.02 5.18
N PRO A 719 -4.80 14.96 4.91
CA PRO A 719 -5.38 15.80 5.95
C PRO A 719 -6.14 15.05 7.05
N ASN A 720 -6.60 13.82 6.78
CA ASN A 720 -7.32 12.98 7.74
C ASN A 720 -6.39 12.02 8.50
N THR A 721 -5.15 11.88 8.03
CA THR A 721 -4.16 11.05 8.69
C THR A 721 -3.73 11.71 10.00
N PHE A 722 -3.64 10.93 11.08
CA PHE A 722 -3.04 11.41 12.33
C PHE A 722 -1.63 11.95 12.07
N VAL A 723 -1.23 13.01 12.77
CA VAL A 723 0.12 13.56 12.66
C VAL A 723 0.68 13.76 14.06
N CYS A 724 1.93 13.39 14.26
CA CYS A 724 2.60 13.55 15.53
C CYS A 724 2.55 15.03 16.02
N PRO A 725 2.47 15.24 17.35
CA PRO A 725 2.33 16.58 17.93
C PRO A 725 3.59 17.44 17.75
N ASP A 726 4.78 16.84 17.70
CA ASP A 726 6.05 17.54 17.50
C ASP A 726 6.95 16.80 16.48
N ALA A 727 7.06 17.34 15.27
CA ALA A 727 7.90 16.77 14.22
C ALA A 727 9.40 16.89 14.54
N ASN A 728 9.82 17.76 15.46
CA ASN A 728 11.24 17.87 15.86
C ASN A 728 11.71 16.67 16.67
N LYS A 729 10.80 15.81 17.10
CA LYS A 729 11.11 14.54 17.78
C LYS A 729 11.25 13.36 16.82
N TYR A 730 11.00 13.57 15.52
CA TYR A 730 11.01 12.52 14.51
C TYR A 730 12.13 12.74 13.49
N VAL A 731 12.85 11.67 13.14
CA VAL A 731 13.81 11.71 12.02
C VAL A 731 13.05 11.85 10.69
N PHE A 732 11.96 11.11 10.54
CA PHE A 732 11.18 11.06 9.31
C PHE A 732 9.84 11.78 9.46
N TRP A 733 9.49 12.59 8.46
CA TRP A 733 8.19 13.25 8.38
C TRP A 733 7.10 12.26 7.99
N ASP A 734 7.35 11.50 6.93
CA ASP A 734 6.49 10.43 6.42
C ASP A 734 7.29 9.12 6.38
N SER A 735 6.81 8.06 5.74
CA SER A 735 7.51 6.75 5.75
C SER A 735 8.82 6.72 4.94
N ILE A 736 9.19 7.83 4.29
CA ILE A 736 10.36 7.92 3.38
C ILE A 736 11.21 9.14 3.70
N HIS A 737 10.58 10.31 3.85
CA HIS A 737 11.25 11.58 3.77
C HIS A 737 11.61 12.14 5.16
N PRO A 738 12.82 12.70 5.33
CA PRO A 738 13.22 13.36 6.57
C PRO A 738 12.32 14.55 6.98
N THR A 739 12.27 14.82 8.29
CA THR A 739 11.72 16.08 8.80
C THR A 739 12.61 17.27 8.48
N GLU A 740 12.07 18.48 8.56
CA GLU A 740 12.85 19.72 8.41
C GLU A 740 14.07 19.74 9.36
N LYS A 741 13.91 19.28 10.61
CA LYS A 741 15.02 19.18 11.58
C LYS A 741 16.10 18.23 11.10
N ALA A 742 15.73 17.05 10.60
CA ALA A 742 16.69 16.09 10.06
C ALA A 742 17.42 16.67 8.83
N TYR A 743 16.71 17.32 7.92
CA TYR A 743 17.31 18.04 6.79
C TYR A 743 18.27 19.14 7.22
N TYR A 744 17.94 19.89 8.27
CA TYR A 744 18.82 20.92 8.82
C TYR A 744 20.13 20.33 9.35
N ILE A 745 20.07 19.22 10.09
CA ILE A 745 21.27 18.55 10.60
C ILE A 745 22.12 18.00 9.46
N LEU A 746 21.52 17.36 8.46
CA LEU A 746 22.22 16.89 7.26
C LEU A 746 22.94 18.06 6.56
N PHE A 747 22.26 19.18 6.37
CA PHE A 747 22.87 20.40 5.84
C PHE A 747 24.07 20.85 6.69
N LYS A 748 23.96 20.88 8.02
CA LYS A 748 25.03 21.29 8.93
C LYS A 748 26.29 20.44 8.76
N ILE A 749 26.14 19.13 8.58
CA ILE A 749 27.27 18.22 8.31
C ILE A 749 27.87 18.43 6.92
N LEU A 750 27.03 18.78 5.93
CA LEU A 750 27.47 19.03 4.56
C LEU A 750 28.11 20.42 4.33
N GLN A 751 28.04 21.34 5.30
CA GLN A 751 28.61 22.69 5.17
C GLN A 751 30.07 22.72 4.69
N PRO A 752 31.01 21.92 5.25
CA PRO A 752 32.40 21.92 4.79
C PRO A 752 32.56 21.47 3.34
N VAL A 753 31.71 20.54 2.87
CA VAL A 753 31.71 20.09 1.48
C VAL A 753 31.19 21.23 0.58
N VAL A 754 30.09 21.88 0.98
CA VAL A 754 29.56 23.06 0.27
C VAL A 754 30.63 24.14 0.16
N ASP A 755 31.32 24.47 1.25
CA ASP A 755 32.41 25.44 1.28
C ASP A 755 33.54 25.05 0.31
N SER A 756 33.91 23.76 0.24
CA SER A 756 34.93 23.27 -0.68
C SER A 756 34.57 23.44 -2.17
N ILE A 757 33.28 23.37 -2.50
CA ILE A 757 32.78 23.55 -3.86
C ILE A 757 32.74 25.04 -4.25
N ILE A 758 32.36 25.91 -3.31
CA ILE A 758 32.06 27.32 -3.63
C ILE A 758 33.25 28.27 -3.49
N LYS A 759 34.28 27.90 -2.70
CA LYS A 759 35.46 28.73 -2.41
C LYS A 759 36.29 29.03 -3.66
N ASP A 760 36.30 30.26 -4.14
CA ASP A 760 36.98 30.69 -5.39
C ASP A 760 38.44 30.23 -5.56
#